data_AF-A0A1I7HKU6-F1
#
_entry.id   AF-A0A1I7HKU6-F1
#
_cell.length_a   1.000
_cell.length_b   1.000
_cell.length_c   1.000
_cell.angle_alpha   90.00
_cell.angle_beta   90.00
_cell.angle_gamma   90.00
#
_symmetry.space_group_name_H-M   'P 1'
#
loop_
_entity.id
_entity.type
_entity.pdbx_description
1 polymer ?
#
loop_
_entity_poly.entity_id
_entity_poly.type
_entity_poly.pdbx_seq_one_letter_code
_entity_poly.pdbx_strand_id
1 'polypeptide(L)'
;MFLKHYQLKNLRYDIPAGIIVALVSIPISMGYAQVSGLPAVYGLYGSLLPILVYGLITSSPRFVFGVDAAPAALTGGMLASMGIAAESDEALRIVPVIALVTAGWLFLFWIMKAGKLAKYISKPVLGGFVTGICCEIIIMQIPKLFGGKPGHGELIELILWIHQQARAHFSLLSLILGLATVAIILIFGRVAPRIPMSVIMMGAGALLTLVFHVDDRGVLLLPAVKPGLPVFLIPQVHVLSGHFRQVLVSGVSIAAVIVAETLLSTGNYAQRYGDRIDNSRELLAYAAANLVSALSGSCPVNGSVSRTGIADGLGVKSQMMSVTAALTMLGILLFATGFIGYLPVPVLTAIVIAALIRSTEFHIARQLMKVDRTEFVIFWIVFFTVLFLGTIYGVVMGVILSFFTVVVRASRPQTAFLGCIPGKDEFRPLQRMREALPIRGVVLYQFTGQLFFANIDLFQQELEAAVDGDTRGVIVDARAVSSIDITATERLVGIEKRLKKQGIRFFLTGHDGTLNDLLRAYRAAPLFRDGCLVPAMSNALDLLGIHAPYDRYLAVPEMAAGPEREDKGKNLVFVRDNEPDRDAVSGEAGEFGRRTVRSGSRPLLPEQITFRPVGVTKLVSEYEWLFGEGADAKMQEFTRTFAQHLLEGGSFSREELARVEEEVFGTAWSGEDEEGLLDILEMQFASLIADKHLSEDQVRCIRGEISRYHASLDAEIGNVDHELFRRIVQRRIRREERFRRRDPELFRIYMKERELHQQELMRKHPEVMKWIQELRSGKDGVPEDRKGGRS
;
A
#
# COMPACT_ATOMS: atom_id res chain seq x y z
N MET A 1 -29.98 -2.94 -10.78
CA MET A 1 -30.98 -2.42 -9.83
C MET A 1 -31.26 -3.49 -8.78
N PHE A 2 -31.22 -3.15 -7.49
CA PHE A 2 -31.36 -4.12 -6.39
C PHE A 2 -32.70 -4.88 -6.40
N LEU A 3 -33.73 -4.30 -7.04
CA LEU A 3 -35.06 -4.89 -7.20
C LEU A 3 -35.08 -6.22 -8.00
N LYS A 4 -34.14 -6.44 -8.93
CA LYS A 4 -34.14 -7.63 -9.80
C LYS A 4 -33.88 -8.96 -9.07
N HIS A 5 -33.24 -8.92 -7.90
CA HIS A 5 -32.91 -10.11 -7.11
C HIS A 5 -33.38 -9.95 -5.65
N TYR A 6 -34.40 -9.13 -5.42
CA TYR A 6 -34.85 -8.81 -4.07
C TYR A 6 -35.64 -9.96 -3.44
N GLN A 7 -35.22 -10.39 -2.25
CA GLN A 7 -35.94 -11.42 -1.49
C GLN A 7 -36.99 -10.75 -0.60
N LEU A 8 -38.27 -11.05 -0.82
CA LEU A 8 -39.40 -10.46 -0.06
C LEU A 8 -39.27 -10.62 1.46
N LYS A 9 -38.59 -11.67 1.92
CA LYS A 9 -38.29 -11.91 3.34
C LYS A 9 -37.46 -10.80 4.01
N ASN A 10 -36.85 -9.91 3.23
CA ASN A 10 -36.06 -8.79 3.71
C ASN A 10 -36.92 -7.55 4.04
N LEU A 11 -38.18 -7.49 3.58
CA LEU A 11 -39.09 -6.37 3.85
C LEU A 11 -39.30 -6.12 5.34
N ARG A 12 -39.35 -7.19 6.14
CA ARG A 12 -39.50 -7.11 7.61
C ARG A 12 -38.34 -6.39 8.31
N TYR A 13 -37.18 -6.28 7.65
CA TYR A 13 -36.02 -5.54 8.15
C TYR A 13 -35.94 -4.15 7.49
N ASP A 14 -36.13 -4.09 6.17
CA ASP A 14 -35.93 -2.87 5.40
C ASP A 14 -37.02 -1.80 5.67
N ILE A 15 -38.28 -2.19 5.84
CA ILE A 15 -39.38 -1.23 6.07
C ILE A 15 -39.24 -0.53 7.43
N PRO A 16 -39.12 -1.24 8.58
CA PRO A 16 -38.93 -0.58 9.87
C PRO A 16 -37.64 0.25 9.91
N ALA A 17 -36.57 -0.23 9.28
CA ALA A 17 -35.34 0.53 9.15
C ALA A 17 -35.54 1.85 8.39
N GLY A 18 -36.25 1.82 7.26
CA GLY A 18 -36.56 3.03 6.49
C GLY A 18 -37.41 4.04 7.27
N ILE A 19 -38.43 3.59 8.00
CA ILE A 19 -39.27 4.45 8.84
C ILE A 19 -38.41 5.12 9.92
N ILE A 20 -37.60 4.35 10.65
CA ILE A 20 -36.75 4.87 11.73
C ILE A 20 -35.69 5.84 11.17
N VAL A 21 -35.08 5.50 10.03
CA VAL A 21 -34.11 6.37 9.35
C VAL A 21 -34.75 7.69 8.94
N ALA A 22 -35.97 7.68 8.40
CA ALA A 22 -36.70 8.90 8.07
C ALA A 22 -36.97 9.75 9.31
N LEU A 23 -37.50 9.15 10.38
CA LEU A 23 -37.83 9.87 11.63
C LEU A 23 -36.58 10.49 12.28
N VAL A 24 -35.46 9.77 12.32
CA VAL A 24 -34.19 10.29 12.84
C VAL A 24 -33.61 11.38 11.93
N SER A 25 -33.86 11.30 10.62
CA SER A 25 -33.37 12.30 9.65
C SER A 25 -34.08 13.64 9.79
N ILE A 26 -35.33 13.71 10.27
CA ILE A 26 -36.09 14.95 10.40
C ILE A 26 -35.30 16.03 11.17
N PRO A 27 -35.01 15.86 12.48
CA PRO A 27 -34.35 16.92 13.24
C PRO A 27 -32.90 17.16 12.79
N ILE A 28 -32.19 16.11 12.36
CA ILE A 28 -30.80 16.21 11.95
C ILE A 28 -30.68 17.02 10.64
N SER A 29 -31.45 16.64 9.62
CA SER A 29 -31.43 17.33 8.33
C SER A 29 -31.94 18.77 8.43
N MET A 30 -32.93 19.04 9.28
CA MET A 30 -33.40 20.41 9.57
C MET A 30 -32.29 21.28 10.14
N GLY A 31 -31.54 20.77 11.11
CA GLY A 31 -30.39 21.46 11.68
C GLY A 31 -29.30 21.74 10.65
N TYR A 32 -28.94 20.75 9.84
CA TYR A 32 -27.93 20.92 8.80
C TYR A 32 -28.35 21.85 7.66
N ALA A 33 -29.64 21.91 7.32
CA ALA A 33 -30.13 22.95 6.42
C ALA A 33 -29.83 24.35 6.96
N GLN A 34 -30.07 24.59 8.25
CA GLN A 34 -29.71 25.88 8.89
C GLN A 34 -28.21 26.13 8.91
N VAL A 35 -27.39 25.10 9.13
CA VAL A 35 -25.93 25.20 9.04
C VAL A 35 -25.49 25.62 7.64
N SER A 36 -26.17 25.12 6.60
CA SER A 36 -25.91 25.52 5.21
C SER A 36 -26.45 26.90 4.81
N GLY A 37 -27.10 27.60 5.75
CA GLY A 37 -27.73 28.91 5.51
C GLY A 37 -29.13 28.87 4.92
N LEU A 38 -29.79 27.71 4.90
CA LEU A 38 -31.18 27.55 4.46
C LEU A 38 -32.16 27.45 5.64
N PRO A 39 -33.44 27.83 5.48
CA PRO A 39 -34.48 27.51 6.44
C PRO A 39 -34.59 26.00 6.72
N ALA A 40 -34.98 25.63 7.94
CA ALA A 40 -35.01 24.23 8.41
C ALA A 40 -35.79 23.27 7.49
N VAL A 41 -36.87 23.74 6.84
CA VAL A 41 -37.70 22.92 5.94
C VAL A 41 -36.92 22.32 4.77
N TYR A 42 -35.89 23.01 4.28
CA TYR A 42 -35.07 22.51 3.17
C TYR A 42 -34.29 21.25 3.54
N GLY A 43 -34.12 20.97 4.83
CA GLY A 43 -33.58 19.71 5.33
C GLY A 43 -34.49 18.52 5.02
N LEU A 44 -35.80 18.73 5.11
CA LEU A 44 -36.80 17.71 4.77
C LEU A 44 -36.85 17.47 3.26
N TYR A 45 -36.78 18.54 2.47
CA TYR A 45 -36.73 18.46 1.01
C TYR A 45 -35.50 17.68 0.52
N GLY A 46 -34.33 17.98 1.09
CA GLY A 46 -33.08 17.24 0.83
C GLY A 46 -33.10 15.80 1.35
N SER A 47 -34.07 15.44 2.20
CA SER A 47 -34.24 14.09 2.76
C SER A 47 -35.38 13.30 2.07
N LEU A 48 -35.94 13.80 0.98
CA LEU A 48 -36.99 13.12 0.22
C LEU A 48 -36.44 12.52 -1.08
N LEU A 49 -36.32 13.36 -2.12
CA LEU A 49 -35.98 12.90 -3.46
C LEU A 49 -34.50 12.48 -3.61
N PRO A 50 -33.52 13.18 -3.00
CA PRO A 50 -32.12 12.75 -3.08
C PRO A 50 -31.88 11.35 -2.50
N ILE A 51 -32.56 11.02 -1.38
CA ILE A 51 -32.47 9.70 -0.73
C ILE A 51 -33.05 8.62 -1.65
N LEU A 52 -34.21 8.89 -2.26
CA LEU A 52 -34.85 7.98 -3.19
C LEU A 52 -33.94 7.69 -4.39
N VAL A 53 -33.41 8.74 -5.03
CA VAL A 53 -32.55 8.61 -6.22
C VAL A 53 -31.25 7.91 -5.89
N TYR A 54 -30.65 8.22 -4.74
CA TYR A 54 -29.49 7.48 -4.24
C TYR A 54 -29.80 5.98 -4.12
N GLY A 55 -30.89 5.62 -3.41
CA GLY A 55 -31.26 4.23 -3.18
C GLY A 55 -31.53 3.42 -4.46
N LEU A 56 -32.02 4.07 -5.52
CA LEU A 56 -32.27 3.42 -6.81
C LEU A 56 -30.98 3.16 -7.60
N ILE A 57 -29.99 4.06 -7.49
CA ILE A 57 -28.77 4.03 -8.32
C ILE A 57 -27.62 3.32 -7.61
N THR A 58 -27.45 3.48 -6.30
CA THR A 58 -26.29 2.97 -5.54
C THR A 58 -26.06 1.45 -5.69
N SER A 59 -24.80 1.06 -5.56
CA SER A 59 -24.36 -0.32 -5.41
C SER A 59 -24.34 -0.79 -3.96
N SER A 60 -24.32 0.13 -2.99
CA SER A 60 -24.31 -0.19 -1.57
C SER A 60 -25.69 -0.61 -1.06
N PRO A 61 -25.85 -1.77 -0.39
CA PRO A 61 -27.17 -2.26 0.04
C PRO A 61 -27.68 -1.63 1.34
N ARG A 62 -26.81 -1.11 2.21
CA ARG A 62 -27.19 -0.74 3.60
C ARG A 62 -26.92 0.71 3.95
N PHE A 63 -26.26 1.43 3.06
CA PHE A 63 -25.77 2.76 3.36
C PHE A 63 -26.85 3.83 3.16
N VAL A 64 -26.90 4.81 4.06
CA VAL A 64 -27.89 5.90 4.08
C VAL A 64 -27.27 7.18 3.53
N PHE A 65 -28.00 7.88 2.69
CA PHE A 65 -27.60 9.13 2.05
C PHE A 65 -28.64 10.22 2.36
N GLY A 66 -28.24 11.49 2.44
CA GLY A 66 -29.14 12.62 2.73
C GLY A 66 -28.39 13.88 3.13
N VAL A 67 -29.10 14.87 3.69
CA VAL A 67 -28.47 16.11 4.19
C VAL A 67 -27.56 15.77 5.37
N ASP A 68 -26.28 16.14 5.32
CA ASP A 68 -25.28 15.77 6.33
C ASP A 68 -24.32 16.91 6.68
N ALA A 69 -23.52 16.74 7.74
CA ALA A 69 -22.82 17.84 8.40
C ALA A 69 -21.75 18.51 7.53
N ALA A 70 -20.88 17.72 6.91
CA ALA A 70 -19.71 18.26 6.21
C ALA A 70 -20.07 19.11 4.97
N PRO A 71 -20.94 18.66 4.04
CA PRO A 71 -21.36 19.52 2.93
C PRO A 71 -22.16 20.74 3.39
N ALA A 72 -22.97 20.60 4.46
CA ALA A 72 -23.71 21.72 5.01
C ALA A 72 -22.78 22.80 5.57
N ALA A 73 -21.76 22.42 6.34
CA ALA A 73 -20.77 23.36 6.88
C ALA A 73 -19.94 24.03 5.77
N LEU A 74 -19.46 23.24 4.80
CA LEU A 74 -18.72 23.80 3.65
C LEU A 74 -19.58 24.81 2.86
N THR A 75 -20.88 24.54 2.71
CA THR A 75 -21.82 25.46 2.08
C THR A 75 -22.01 26.72 2.92
N GLY A 76 -22.22 26.58 4.23
CA GLY A 76 -22.38 27.71 5.16
C GLY A 76 -21.13 28.60 5.25
N GLY A 77 -19.94 28.00 5.35
CA GLY A 77 -18.66 28.71 5.34
C GLY A 77 -18.42 29.43 4.01
N MET A 78 -18.84 28.82 2.89
CA MET A 78 -18.85 29.48 1.59
C MET A 78 -19.74 30.74 1.60
N LEU A 79 -20.98 30.65 2.09
CA LEU A 79 -21.86 31.83 2.21
C LEU A 79 -21.23 32.93 3.07
N ALA A 80 -20.66 32.55 4.22
CA ALA A 80 -19.99 33.49 5.12
C ALA A 80 -18.82 34.19 4.42
N SER A 81 -17.99 33.46 3.68
CA SER A 81 -16.88 34.03 2.90
C SER A 81 -17.31 34.95 1.75
N MET A 82 -18.59 34.88 1.35
CA MET A 82 -19.20 35.74 0.34
C MET A 82 -19.94 36.93 0.96
N GLY A 83 -20.03 37.01 2.30
CA GLY A 83 -20.82 38.01 3.00
C GLY A 83 -22.34 37.80 2.90
N ILE A 84 -22.79 36.60 2.49
CA ILE A 84 -24.21 36.29 2.35
C ILE A 84 -24.77 35.84 3.69
N ALA A 85 -25.77 36.57 4.19
CA ALA A 85 -26.44 36.24 5.45
C ALA A 85 -27.26 34.93 5.33
N ALA A 86 -27.18 34.08 6.35
CA ALA A 86 -27.99 32.87 6.44
C ALA A 86 -29.50 33.20 6.43
N GLU A 87 -30.30 32.32 5.80
CA GLU A 87 -31.75 32.45 5.64
C GLU A 87 -32.20 33.69 4.84
N SER A 88 -31.28 34.41 4.18
CA SER A 88 -31.60 35.51 3.26
C SER A 88 -32.11 35.01 1.91
N ASP A 89 -32.85 35.86 1.19
CA ASP A 89 -33.31 35.56 -0.18
C ASP A 89 -32.17 35.20 -1.14
N GLU A 90 -30.99 35.78 -0.91
CA GLU A 90 -29.78 35.47 -1.68
C GLU A 90 -29.25 34.07 -1.33
N ALA A 91 -29.23 33.69 -0.05
CA ALA A 91 -28.88 32.33 0.39
C ALA A 91 -29.81 31.27 -0.23
N LEU A 92 -31.12 31.54 -0.26
CA LEU A 92 -32.12 30.65 -0.88
C LEU A 92 -31.89 30.45 -2.39
N ARG A 93 -31.26 31.40 -3.08
CA ARG A 93 -30.96 31.30 -4.52
C ARG A 93 -29.61 30.65 -4.80
N ILE A 94 -28.59 30.95 -4.00
CA ILE A 94 -27.21 30.49 -4.26
C ILE A 94 -26.97 29.05 -3.78
N VAL A 95 -27.56 28.61 -2.65
CA VAL A 95 -27.30 27.28 -2.09
C VAL A 95 -27.71 26.14 -3.05
N PRO A 96 -28.87 26.19 -3.73
CA PRO A 96 -29.21 25.21 -4.76
C PRO A 96 -28.23 25.22 -5.94
N VAL A 97 -27.66 26.38 -6.28
CA VAL A 97 -26.63 26.50 -7.32
C VAL A 97 -25.33 25.83 -6.87
N ILE A 98 -24.93 25.97 -5.61
CA ILE A 98 -23.79 25.26 -5.02
C ILE A 98 -24.01 23.73 -5.10
N ALA A 99 -25.23 23.25 -4.79
CA ALA A 99 -25.59 21.85 -4.95
C ALA A 99 -25.52 21.38 -6.41
N LEU A 100 -25.95 22.22 -7.37
CA LEU A 100 -25.85 21.93 -8.80
C LEU A 100 -24.39 21.84 -9.27
N VAL A 101 -23.53 22.79 -8.87
CA VAL A 101 -22.10 22.78 -9.21
C VAL A 101 -21.41 21.57 -8.59
N THR A 102 -21.75 21.24 -7.34
CA THR A 102 -21.26 20.03 -6.66
C THR A 102 -21.66 18.77 -7.44
N ALA A 103 -22.91 18.67 -7.89
CA ALA A 103 -23.38 17.57 -8.73
C ALA A 103 -22.60 17.48 -10.05
N GLY A 104 -22.29 18.62 -10.67
CA GLY A 104 -21.46 18.71 -11.88
C GLY A 104 -20.04 18.17 -11.66
N TRP A 105 -19.40 18.52 -10.54
CA TRP A 105 -18.08 17.97 -10.18
C TRP A 105 -18.13 16.46 -9.89
N LEU A 106 -19.13 15.99 -9.15
CA LEU A 106 -19.33 14.57 -8.90
C LEU A 106 -19.55 13.78 -10.20
N PHE A 107 -20.30 14.37 -11.14
CA PHE A 107 -20.51 13.80 -12.48
C PHE A 107 -19.22 13.77 -13.30
N LEU A 108 -18.41 14.83 -13.24
CA LEU A 108 -17.11 14.85 -13.90
C LEU A 108 -16.15 13.80 -13.31
N PHE A 109 -16.14 13.64 -11.98
CA PHE A 109 -15.38 12.60 -11.30
C PHE A 109 -15.82 11.19 -11.73
N TRP A 110 -17.11 10.99 -11.96
CA TRP A 110 -17.63 9.75 -12.52
C TRP A 110 -17.08 9.48 -13.94
N ILE A 111 -17.12 10.47 -14.83
CA ILE A 111 -16.56 10.36 -16.20
C ILE A 111 -15.07 10.01 -16.17
N MET A 112 -14.30 10.68 -15.30
CA MET A 112 -12.86 10.45 -15.16
C MET A 112 -12.51 9.15 -14.42
N LYS A 113 -13.51 8.37 -13.97
CA LYS A 113 -13.32 7.17 -13.12
C LYS A 113 -12.49 7.47 -11.87
N ALA A 114 -12.68 8.66 -11.31
CA ALA A 114 -11.96 9.18 -10.14
C ALA A 114 -12.29 8.46 -8.83
N GLY A 115 -13.20 7.46 -8.83
CA GLY A 115 -13.56 6.67 -7.66
C GLY A 115 -12.39 5.88 -7.05
N LYS A 116 -11.28 5.74 -7.79
CA LYS A 116 -10.02 5.19 -7.26
C LYS A 116 -9.24 6.22 -6.42
N LEU A 117 -9.39 7.52 -6.69
CA LEU A 117 -8.63 8.59 -6.04
C LEU A 117 -9.02 8.77 -4.57
N ALA A 118 -10.26 8.44 -4.20
CA ALA A 118 -10.73 8.48 -2.81
C ALA A 118 -9.88 7.63 -1.84
N LYS A 119 -9.19 6.60 -2.35
CA LYS A 119 -8.30 5.73 -1.56
C LYS A 119 -7.03 6.43 -1.09
N TYR A 120 -6.66 7.57 -1.68
CA TYR A 120 -5.44 8.30 -1.33
C TYR A 120 -5.65 9.31 -0.20
N ILE A 121 -6.88 9.45 0.31
CA ILE A 121 -7.15 10.28 1.48
C ILE A 121 -6.95 9.42 2.73
N SER A 122 -5.94 9.78 3.53
CA SER A 122 -5.60 9.01 4.71
C SER A 122 -6.68 9.13 5.80
N LYS A 123 -6.90 8.05 6.56
CA LYS A 123 -7.86 8.02 7.68
C LYS A 123 -7.59 9.09 8.76
N PRO A 124 -6.33 9.40 9.15
CA PRO A 124 -6.03 10.48 10.09
C PRO A 124 -6.45 11.86 9.59
N VAL A 125 -6.22 12.14 8.29
CA VAL A 125 -6.60 13.41 7.67
C VAL A 125 -8.12 13.57 7.67
N LEU A 126 -8.85 12.55 7.21
CA LEU A 126 -10.31 12.59 7.23
C LEU A 126 -10.85 12.72 8.67
N GLY A 127 -10.29 11.95 9.61
CA GLY A 127 -10.69 12.00 11.02
C GLY A 127 -10.48 13.39 11.63
N GLY A 128 -9.32 14.02 11.38
CA GLY A 128 -9.02 15.37 11.85
C GLY A 128 -9.96 16.40 11.23
N PHE A 129 -10.24 16.28 9.94
CA PHE A 129 -11.16 17.15 9.20
C PHE A 129 -12.61 17.05 9.70
N VAL A 130 -13.17 15.83 9.76
CA VAL A 130 -14.55 15.60 10.23
C VAL A 130 -14.72 16.05 11.68
N THR A 131 -13.74 15.75 12.53
CA THR A 131 -13.76 16.19 13.94
C THR A 131 -13.69 17.71 14.05
N GLY A 132 -12.87 18.36 13.22
CA GLY A 132 -12.78 19.83 13.14
C GLY A 132 -14.12 20.45 12.78
N ILE A 133 -14.75 19.98 11.70
CA ILE A 133 -16.08 20.44 11.26
C ILE A 133 -17.13 20.23 12.34
N CYS A 134 -17.16 19.05 12.97
CA CYS A 134 -18.14 18.77 14.02
C CYS A 134 -17.99 19.75 15.18
N CYS A 135 -16.76 20.02 15.63
CA CYS A 135 -16.50 21.00 16.69
C CYS A 135 -16.86 22.42 16.26
N GLU A 136 -16.52 22.84 15.06
CA GLU A 136 -16.85 24.15 14.50
C GLU A 136 -18.38 24.38 14.47
N ILE A 137 -19.14 23.42 13.93
CA ILE A 137 -20.61 23.49 13.90
C ILE A 137 -21.18 23.52 15.32
N ILE A 138 -20.67 22.69 16.24
CA ILE A 138 -21.14 22.70 17.63
C ILE A 138 -20.99 24.11 18.22
N ILE A 139 -19.82 24.73 18.06
CA ILE A 139 -19.55 26.08 18.56
C ILE A 139 -20.48 27.09 17.90
N MET A 140 -20.68 27.00 16.59
CA MET A 140 -21.60 27.83 15.82
C MET A 140 -23.06 27.74 16.32
N GLN A 141 -23.47 26.59 16.84
CA GLN A 141 -24.84 26.37 17.33
C GLN A 141 -25.04 26.71 18.82
N ILE A 142 -23.97 26.89 19.61
CA ILE A 142 -24.06 27.22 21.05
C ILE A 142 -25.04 28.39 21.32
N PRO A 143 -25.04 29.51 20.57
CA PRO A 143 -25.96 30.61 20.85
C PRO A 143 -27.43 30.23 20.85
N LYS A 144 -27.84 29.33 19.96
CA LYS A 144 -29.23 28.88 19.87
C LYS A 144 -29.68 28.07 21.10
N LEU A 145 -28.75 27.46 21.84
CA LEU A 145 -29.10 26.77 23.09
C LEU A 145 -29.68 27.71 24.13
N PHE A 146 -29.23 28.97 24.18
CA PHE A 146 -29.74 29.96 25.14
C PHE A 146 -30.65 31.02 24.50
N GLY A 147 -31.11 30.83 23.26
CA GLY A 147 -32.06 31.73 22.59
C GLY A 147 -31.45 32.78 21.65
N GLY A 148 -30.13 32.74 21.44
CA GLY A 148 -29.45 33.60 20.46
C GLY A 148 -29.51 33.10 19.02
N LYS A 149 -28.94 33.89 18.10
CA LYS A 149 -28.80 33.54 16.67
C LYS A 149 -27.52 32.73 16.40
N PRO A 150 -27.50 31.83 15.40
CA PRO A 150 -26.30 31.05 15.06
C PRO A 150 -25.11 31.97 14.78
N GLY A 151 -23.91 31.48 15.12
CA GLY A 151 -22.67 32.17 14.79
C GLY A 151 -22.31 32.10 13.31
N HIS A 152 -21.36 32.94 12.93
CA HIS A 152 -20.72 32.95 11.62
C HIS A 152 -19.21 33.09 11.81
N GLY A 153 -18.45 32.57 10.85
CA GLY A 153 -16.99 32.67 10.83
C GLY A 153 -16.27 31.56 11.61
N GLU A 154 -14.99 31.80 11.86
CA GLU A 154 -14.05 30.84 12.45
C GLU A 154 -14.03 30.91 13.99
N LEU A 155 -13.25 30.03 14.65
CA LEU A 155 -13.28 29.87 16.11
C LEU A 155 -13.24 31.18 16.91
N ILE A 156 -12.38 32.12 16.55
CA ILE A 156 -12.24 33.40 17.28
C ILE A 156 -13.50 34.25 17.12
N GLU A 157 -14.01 34.38 15.89
CA GLU A 157 -15.22 35.13 15.58
C GLU A 157 -16.45 34.50 16.25
N LEU A 158 -16.51 33.17 16.26
CA LEU A 158 -17.57 32.41 16.94
C LEU A 158 -17.57 32.63 18.46
N ILE A 159 -16.41 32.65 19.12
CA ILE A 159 -16.31 32.91 20.56
C ILE A 159 -16.81 34.33 20.88
N LEU A 160 -16.38 35.32 20.09
CA LEU A 160 -16.82 36.71 20.24
C LEU A 160 -18.33 36.84 20.01
N TRP A 161 -18.87 36.15 19.01
CA TRP A 161 -20.29 36.11 18.71
C TRP A 161 -21.10 35.46 19.83
N ILE A 162 -20.65 34.33 20.39
CA ILE A 162 -21.30 33.67 21.54
C ILE A 162 -21.41 34.65 22.70
N HIS A 163 -20.34 35.37 23.02
CA HIS A 163 -20.34 36.36 24.10
C HIS A 163 -21.32 37.51 23.84
N GLN A 164 -21.38 38.01 22.61
CA GLN A 164 -22.32 39.06 22.22
C GLN A 164 -23.78 38.58 22.34
N GLN A 165 -24.09 37.39 21.82
CA GLN A 165 -25.45 36.83 21.87
C GLN A 165 -25.87 36.49 23.30
N ALA A 166 -24.96 35.99 24.13
CA ALA A 166 -25.22 35.70 25.53
C ALA A 166 -25.56 36.96 26.35
N ARG A 167 -25.08 38.15 25.94
CA ARG A 167 -25.49 39.40 26.59
C ARG A 167 -26.85 39.91 26.13
N ALA A 168 -27.23 39.67 24.88
CA ALA A 168 -28.41 40.27 24.27
C ALA A 168 -29.69 39.42 24.39
N HIS A 169 -29.58 38.08 24.33
CA HIS A 169 -30.72 37.19 24.09
C HIS A 169 -30.82 35.99 25.05
N PHE A 170 -30.10 36.03 26.18
CA PHE A 170 -29.99 34.87 27.07
C PHE A 170 -31.30 34.50 27.76
N SER A 171 -31.74 33.26 27.52
CA SER A 171 -32.88 32.60 28.15
C SER A 171 -32.39 31.38 28.92
N LEU A 172 -32.48 31.44 30.25
CA LEU A 172 -32.07 30.32 31.12
C LEU A 172 -32.89 29.06 30.87
N LEU A 173 -34.19 29.22 30.59
CA LEU A 173 -35.08 28.10 30.28
C LEU A 173 -34.66 27.39 28.99
N SER A 174 -34.32 28.17 27.95
CA SER A 174 -33.79 27.61 26.70
C SER A 174 -32.52 26.81 26.95
N LEU A 175 -31.58 27.36 27.74
CA LEU A 175 -30.31 26.72 28.04
C LEU A 175 -30.49 25.40 28.79
N ILE A 176 -31.35 25.38 29.82
CA ILE A 176 -31.66 24.17 30.58
C ILE A 176 -32.28 23.12 29.66
N LEU A 177 -33.26 23.50 28.85
CA LEU A 177 -33.94 22.58 27.93
C LEU A 177 -32.96 21.98 26.91
N GLY A 178 -32.08 22.80 26.34
CA GLY A 178 -31.05 22.37 25.42
C GLY A 178 -30.03 21.43 26.06
N LEU A 179 -29.42 21.83 27.19
CA LEU A 179 -28.43 21.00 27.89
C LEU A 179 -29.01 19.69 28.42
N ALA A 180 -30.23 19.72 28.96
CA ALA A 180 -30.94 18.52 29.39
C ALA A 180 -31.19 17.58 28.20
N THR A 181 -31.60 18.12 27.05
CA THR A 181 -31.79 17.32 25.82
C THR A 181 -30.48 16.68 25.37
N VAL A 182 -29.36 17.42 25.34
CA VAL A 182 -28.03 16.85 25.02
C VAL A 182 -27.67 15.73 26.00
N ALA A 183 -27.80 15.98 27.31
CA ALA A 183 -27.47 15.00 28.34
C ALA A 183 -28.33 13.72 28.20
N ILE A 184 -29.64 13.86 28.01
CA ILE A 184 -30.56 12.73 27.83
C ILE A 184 -30.16 11.91 26.60
N ILE A 185 -29.93 12.55 25.45
CA ILE A 185 -29.56 11.83 24.22
C ILE A 185 -28.22 11.09 24.40
N LEU A 186 -27.21 11.71 25.02
CA LEU A 186 -25.89 11.10 25.19
C LEU A 186 -25.86 9.99 26.26
N ILE A 187 -26.65 10.12 27.34
CA ILE A 187 -26.74 9.11 28.40
C ILE A 187 -27.57 7.92 27.92
N PHE A 188 -28.79 8.17 27.44
CA PHE A 188 -29.68 7.09 26.97
C PHE A 188 -29.22 6.48 25.66
N GLY A 189 -28.44 7.20 24.84
CA GLY A 189 -27.77 6.61 23.68
C GLY A 189 -26.79 5.49 24.03
N ARG A 190 -26.28 5.44 25.28
CA ARG A 190 -25.46 4.32 25.77
C ARG A 190 -26.28 3.20 26.41
N VAL A 191 -27.34 3.55 27.14
CA VAL A 191 -28.17 2.60 27.90
C VAL A 191 -29.19 1.89 27.02
N ALA A 192 -29.81 2.60 26.08
CA ALA A 192 -30.88 2.11 25.21
C ALA A 192 -30.60 2.44 23.73
N PRO A 193 -29.53 1.89 23.12
CA PRO A 193 -29.08 2.27 21.77
C PRO A 193 -30.06 1.95 20.64
N ARG A 194 -31.07 1.10 20.89
CA ARG A 194 -32.12 0.76 19.92
C ARG A 194 -33.23 1.81 19.82
N ILE A 195 -33.31 2.74 20.78
CA ILE A 195 -34.37 3.74 20.84
C ILE A 195 -33.85 5.05 20.22
N PRO A 196 -34.51 5.59 19.18
CA PRO A 196 -34.10 6.86 18.56
C PRO A 196 -34.46 8.04 19.46
N MET A 197 -33.60 8.33 20.46
CA MET A 197 -33.84 9.39 21.44
C MET A 197 -34.07 10.77 20.81
N SER A 198 -33.48 11.05 19.64
CA SER A 198 -33.74 12.30 18.91
C SER A 198 -35.21 12.50 18.55
N VAL A 199 -35.91 11.43 18.16
CA VAL A 199 -37.34 11.46 17.83
C VAL A 199 -38.19 11.67 19.08
N ILE A 200 -37.82 11.00 20.17
CA ILE A 200 -38.50 11.15 21.47
C ILE A 200 -38.34 12.58 22.00
N MET A 201 -37.13 13.14 21.94
CA MET A 201 -36.88 14.52 22.39
C MET A 201 -37.58 15.54 21.51
N MET A 202 -37.70 15.30 20.21
CA MET A 202 -38.50 16.13 19.31
C MET A 202 -39.99 16.13 19.73
N GLY A 203 -40.57 14.94 19.98
CA GLY A 203 -41.96 14.82 20.45
C GLY A 203 -42.17 15.42 21.84
N ALA A 204 -41.24 15.19 22.77
CA ALA A 204 -41.29 15.76 24.11
C ALA A 204 -41.18 17.28 24.09
N GLY A 205 -40.30 17.85 23.25
CA GLY A 205 -40.19 19.28 23.05
C GLY A 205 -41.49 19.91 22.54
N ALA A 206 -42.12 19.32 21.53
CA ALA A 206 -43.42 19.77 21.03
C ALA A 206 -44.52 19.66 22.10
N LEU A 207 -44.55 18.57 22.87
CA LEU A 207 -45.50 18.38 23.97
C LEU A 207 -45.31 19.42 25.09
N LEU A 208 -44.06 19.75 25.43
CA LEU A 208 -43.75 20.79 26.40
C LEU A 208 -44.30 22.15 25.95
N THR A 209 -44.17 22.48 24.67
CA THR A 209 -44.78 23.69 24.10
C THR A 209 -46.30 23.66 24.21
N LEU A 210 -46.95 22.56 23.82
CA LEU A 210 -48.42 22.44 23.86
C LEU A 210 -49.01 22.53 25.27
N VAL A 211 -48.33 21.96 26.26
CA VAL A 211 -48.85 21.89 27.65
C VAL A 211 -48.44 23.12 28.46
N PHE A 212 -47.19 23.56 28.35
CA PHE A 212 -46.62 24.59 29.22
C PHE A 212 -46.41 25.95 28.56
N HIS A 213 -46.67 26.08 27.25
CA HIS A 213 -46.51 27.31 26.47
C HIS A 213 -45.13 27.93 26.71
N VAL A 214 -44.08 27.15 26.42
CA VAL A 214 -42.68 27.53 26.69
C VAL A 214 -42.24 28.75 25.87
N ASP A 215 -42.95 29.03 24.77
CA ASP A 215 -42.81 30.21 23.93
C ASP A 215 -43.15 31.51 24.66
N ASP A 216 -44.22 31.52 25.47
CA ASP A 216 -44.57 32.65 26.34
C ASP A 216 -43.49 32.92 27.40
N ARG A 217 -42.62 31.94 27.66
CA ARG A 217 -41.53 31.99 28.65
C ARG A 217 -40.16 32.29 28.03
N GLY A 218 -40.15 32.82 26.80
CA GLY A 218 -38.92 33.27 26.14
C GLY A 218 -38.10 32.13 25.52
N VAL A 219 -38.73 31.03 25.14
CA VAL A 219 -38.11 29.97 24.33
C VAL A 219 -38.51 30.14 22.87
N LEU A 220 -37.52 30.30 21.98
CA LEU A 220 -37.80 30.42 20.56
C LEU A 220 -38.31 29.11 19.97
N LEU A 221 -39.36 29.18 19.16
CA LEU A 221 -39.88 28.07 18.38
C LEU A 221 -39.45 28.17 16.91
N LEU A 222 -39.50 27.04 16.20
CA LEU A 222 -39.31 27.06 14.76
C LEU A 222 -40.51 27.69 14.03
N PRO A 223 -40.30 28.33 12.87
CA PRO A 223 -41.39 28.82 12.05
C PRO A 223 -42.32 27.67 11.62
N ALA A 224 -43.62 27.94 11.60
CA ALA A 224 -44.60 26.99 11.10
C ALA A 224 -44.38 26.71 9.60
N VAL A 225 -44.41 25.43 9.23
CA VAL A 225 -44.22 24.97 7.85
C VAL A 225 -45.56 24.53 7.27
N LYS A 226 -45.93 25.07 6.11
CA LYS A 226 -47.16 24.65 5.41
C LYS A 226 -47.01 23.21 4.88
N PRO A 227 -48.06 22.38 4.95
CA PRO A 227 -48.08 21.09 4.26
C PRO A 227 -47.91 21.27 2.75
N GLY A 228 -47.11 20.42 2.13
CA GLY A 228 -46.83 20.51 0.70
C GLY A 228 -45.54 19.83 0.28
N LEU A 229 -45.42 19.62 -1.02
CA LEU A 229 -44.20 19.09 -1.64
C LEU A 229 -43.22 20.23 -1.92
N PRO A 230 -41.90 19.94 -1.97
CA PRO A 230 -40.93 20.90 -2.48
C PRO A 230 -41.35 21.31 -3.90
N VAL A 231 -41.41 22.61 -4.14
CA VAL A 231 -41.57 23.14 -5.50
C VAL A 231 -40.27 22.86 -6.23
N PHE A 232 -40.34 22.23 -7.41
CA PHE A 232 -39.16 22.05 -8.24
C PHE A 232 -38.65 23.40 -8.71
N LEU A 233 -37.42 23.70 -8.34
CA LEU A 233 -36.73 24.94 -8.66
C LEU A 233 -35.71 24.64 -9.74
N ILE A 234 -35.66 25.48 -10.77
CA ILE A 234 -34.52 25.51 -11.69
C ILE A 234 -33.49 26.44 -11.04
N PRO A 235 -32.31 25.94 -10.62
CA PRO A 235 -31.30 26.77 -9.99
C PRO A 235 -30.91 27.93 -10.91
N GLN A 236 -30.98 29.15 -10.39
CA GLN A 236 -30.76 30.36 -11.16
C GLN A 236 -29.27 30.56 -11.46
N VAL A 237 -28.80 29.96 -12.55
CA VAL A 237 -27.37 29.99 -12.93
C VAL A 237 -26.87 31.42 -13.17
N HIS A 238 -27.74 32.40 -13.43
CA HIS A 238 -27.32 33.80 -13.54
C HIS A 238 -26.73 34.36 -12.23
N VAL A 239 -27.13 33.84 -11.06
CA VAL A 239 -26.59 34.24 -9.75
C VAL A 239 -25.12 33.85 -9.62
N LEU A 240 -24.67 32.87 -10.42
CA LEU A 240 -23.28 32.46 -10.51
C LEU A 240 -22.37 33.58 -11.04
N SER A 241 -22.89 34.54 -11.81
CA SER A 241 -22.06 35.59 -12.45
C SER A 241 -21.27 36.45 -11.45
N GLY A 242 -21.82 36.73 -10.26
CA GLY A 242 -21.14 37.50 -9.21
C GLY A 242 -20.09 36.71 -8.44
N HIS A 243 -20.17 35.37 -8.45
CA HIS A 243 -19.40 34.49 -7.56
C HIS A 243 -18.82 33.25 -8.25
N PHE A 244 -18.69 33.30 -9.57
CA PHE A 244 -18.44 32.12 -10.42
C PHE A 244 -17.21 31.34 -9.96
N ARG A 245 -16.08 32.02 -9.82
CA ARG A 245 -14.81 31.40 -9.43
C ARG A 245 -14.89 30.75 -8.05
N GLN A 246 -15.53 31.42 -7.09
CA GLN A 246 -15.63 30.95 -5.71
C GLN A 246 -16.50 29.69 -5.67
N VAL A 247 -17.72 29.74 -6.22
CA VAL A 247 -18.66 28.59 -6.28
C VAL A 247 -18.08 27.41 -7.04
N LEU A 248 -17.40 27.66 -8.17
CA LEU A 248 -16.77 26.61 -8.95
C LEU A 248 -15.64 25.92 -8.20
N VAL A 249 -14.74 26.67 -7.57
CA VAL A 249 -13.59 26.13 -6.83
C VAL A 249 -14.02 25.43 -5.54
N SER A 250 -14.84 26.06 -4.71
CA SER A 250 -15.29 25.42 -3.46
C SER A 250 -16.25 24.25 -3.72
N GLY A 251 -16.97 24.26 -4.84
CA GLY A 251 -17.77 23.12 -5.29
C GLY A 251 -16.93 21.85 -5.50
N VAL A 252 -15.68 21.97 -5.94
CA VAL A 252 -14.73 20.84 -5.99
C VAL A 252 -14.47 20.29 -4.60
N SER A 253 -14.25 21.16 -3.61
CA SER A 253 -13.98 20.76 -2.23
C SER A 253 -15.15 20.01 -1.62
N ILE A 254 -16.39 20.51 -1.81
CA ILE A 254 -17.61 19.82 -1.36
C ILE A 254 -17.72 18.45 -2.03
N ALA A 255 -17.54 18.37 -3.36
CA ALA A 255 -17.58 17.11 -4.08
C ALA A 255 -16.50 16.13 -3.59
N ALA A 256 -15.26 16.59 -3.39
CA ALA A 256 -14.15 15.78 -2.91
C ALA A 256 -14.43 15.21 -1.50
N VAL A 257 -15.02 16.00 -0.61
CA VAL A 257 -15.41 15.56 0.73
C VAL A 257 -16.54 14.54 0.66
N ILE A 258 -17.58 14.77 -0.16
CA ILE A 258 -18.66 13.79 -0.37
C ILE A 258 -18.09 12.44 -0.85
N VAL A 259 -17.17 12.50 -1.82
CA VAL A 259 -16.49 11.31 -2.35
C VAL A 259 -15.66 10.62 -1.28
N ALA A 260 -14.83 11.36 -0.54
CA ALA A 260 -13.94 10.84 0.49
C ALA A 260 -14.75 10.14 1.59
N GLU A 261 -15.68 10.87 2.20
CA GLU A 261 -16.44 10.39 3.35
C GLU A 261 -17.37 9.23 2.95
N THR A 262 -18.09 9.37 1.83
CA THR A 262 -19.07 8.36 1.44
C THR A 262 -18.41 7.09 0.90
N LEU A 263 -17.39 7.18 0.05
CA LEU A 263 -16.72 5.98 -0.48
C LEU A 263 -15.95 5.21 0.60
N LEU A 264 -15.26 5.91 1.51
CA LEU A 264 -14.56 5.25 2.61
C LEU A 264 -15.55 4.55 3.55
N SER A 265 -16.67 5.21 3.86
CA SER A 265 -17.69 4.64 4.75
C SER A 265 -18.42 3.46 4.10
N THR A 266 -18.86 3.59 2.84
CA THR A 266 -19.49 2.48 2.11
C THR A 266 -18.52 1.30 1.95
N GLY A 267 -17.24 1.56 1.69
CA GLY A 267 -16.18 0.55 1.63
C GLY A 267 -16.01 -0.22 2.95
N ASN A 268 -16.02 0.48 4.09
CA ASN A 268 -15.94 -0.17 5.42
C ASN A 268 -17.13 -1.09 5.69
N TYR A 269 -18.35 -0.65 5.37
CA TYR A 269 -19.54 -1.49 5.51
C TYR A 269 -19.52 -2.69 4.56
N ALA A 270 -19.08 -2.48 3.31
CA ALA A 270 -18.95 -3.55 2.35
C ALA A 270 -17.92 -4.60 2.79
N GLN A 271 -16.77 -4.18 3.33
CA GLN A 271 -15.77 -5.09 3.89
C GLN A 271 -16.33 -5.89 5.07
N ARG A 272 -17.10 -5.25 5.96
CA ARG A 272 -17.71 -5.91 7.12
C ARG A 272 -18.72 -7.01 6.73
N TYR A 273 -19.45 -6.81 5.63
CA TYR A 273 -20.52 -7.72 5.19
C TYR A 273 -20.17 -8.54 3.95
N GLY A 274 -18.98 -8.38 3.37
CA GLY A 274 -18.55 -9.06 2.16
C GLY A 274 -19.27 -8.61 0.87
N ASP A 275 -19.84 -7.39 0.84
CA ASP A 275 -20.50 -6.89 -0.37
C ASP A 275 -19.48 -6.36 -1.39
N ARG A 276 -19.90 -6.32 -2.66
CA ARG A 276 -19.13 -5.68 -3.74
C ARG A 276 -19.68 -4.29 -4.01
N ILE A 277 -18.84 -3.28 -3.84
CA ILE A 277 -19.15 -1.88 -4.18
C ILE A 277 -18.53 -1.53 -5.51
N ASP A 278 -19.32 -0.87 -6.36
CA ASP A 278 -18.84 -0.29 -7.61
C ASP A 278 -18.66 1.21 -7.41
N ASN A 279 -17.39 1.64 -7.23
CA ASN A 279 -17.05 3.04 -6.97
C ASN A 279 -17.53 3.98 -8.09
N SER A 280 -17.56 3.55 -9.35
CA SER A 280 -18.06 4.38 -10.45
C SER A 280 -19.57 4.58 -10.30
N ARG A 281 -20.31 3.50 -10.00
CA ARG A 281 -21.74 3.58 -9.78
C ARG A 281 -22.12 4.41 -8.55
N GLU A 282 -21.29 4.37 -7.50
CA GLU A 282 -21.45 5.26 -6.34
C GLU A 282 -21.30 6.73 -6.72
N LEU A 283 -20.27 7.11 -7.49
CA LEU A 283 -20.10 8.50 -7.93
C LEU A 283 -21.30 9.01 -8.75
N LEU A 284 -21.83 8.17 -9.64
CA LEU A 284 -23.05 8.48 -10.38
C LEU A 284 -24.26 8.67 -9.44
N ALA A 285 -24.39 7.84 -8.41
CA ALA A 285 -25.45 7.97 -7.41
C ALA A 285 -25.33 9.29 -6.63
N TYR A 286 -24.13 9.69 -6.22
CA TYR A 286 -23.91 10.95 -5.50
C TYR A 286 -24.21 12.15 -6.39
N ALA A 287 -23.77 12.12 -7.66
CA ALA A 287 -24.04 13.17 -8.63
C ALA A 287 -25.54 13.34 -8.87
N ALA A 288 -26.25 12.23 -9.13
CA ALA A 288 -27.69 12.24 -9.36
C ALA A 288 -28.48 12.70 -8.12
N ALA A 289 -28.10 12.25 -6.93
CA ALA A 289 -28.74 12.68 -5.68
C ALA A 289 -28.53 14.18 -5.42
N ASN A 290 -27.33 14.72 -5.65
CA ASN A 290 -27.04 16.15 -5.50
C ASN A 290 -27.71 17.01 -6.57
N LEU A 291 -27.83 16.53 -7.81
CA LEU A 291 -28.60 17.20 -8.85
C LEU A 291 -30.06 17.36 -8.43
N VAL A 292 -30.66 16.28 -7.91
CA VAL A 292 -32.03 16.28 -7.42
C VAL A 292 -32.19 17.14 -6.16
N SER A 293 -31.15 17.21 -5.32
CA SER A 293 -31.12 18.13 -4.18
C SER A 293 -31.21 19.59 -4.63
N ALA A 294 -30.41 19.95 -5.64
CA ALA A 294 -30.44 21.28 -6.25
C ALA A 294 -31.82 21.61 -6.84
N LEU A 295 -32.43 20.66 -7.57
CA LEU A 295 -33.77 20.83 -8.14
C LEU A 295 -34.87 20.93 -7.07
N SER A 296 -34.64 20.38 -5.88
CA SER A 296 -35.54 20.48 -4.72
C SER A 296 -35.28 21.75 -3.88
N GLY A 297 -34.34 22.59 -4.30
CA GLY A 297 -33.93 23.81 -3.58
C GLY A 297 -33.09 23.56 -2.33
N SER A 298 -32.60 22.34 -2.10
CA SER A 298 -31.84 22.00 -0.90
C SER A 298 -30.33 22.14 -1.10
N CYS A 299 -29.59 22.08 0.00
CA CYS A 299 -28.14 22.09 0.02
C CYS A 299 -27.53 20.77 -0.49
N PRO A 300 -26.21 20.71 -0.74
CA PRO A 300 -25.53 19.47 -1.09
C PRO A 300 -25.78 18.35 -0.06
N VAL A 301 -25.93 17.13 -0.55
CA VAL A 301 -26.24 15.92 0.24
C VAL A 301 -25.09 14.92 0.18
N ASN A 302 -24.98 14.08 1.21
CA ASN A 302 -23.85 13.19 1.44
C ASN A 302 -24.26 11.88 2.12
N GLY A 303 -23.33 10.95 2.17
CA GLY A 303 -23.44 9.76 2.97
C GLY A 303 -23.44 10.03 4.46
N SER A 304 -24.18 9.21 5.22
CA SER A 304 -24.30 9.39 6.66
C SER A 304 -23.96 8.12 7.42
N VAL A 305 -22.77 8.09 8.04
CA VAL A 305 -22.32 6.98 8.89
C VAL A 305 -23.26 6.79 10.08
N SER A 306 -23.69 7.90 10.69
CA SER A 306 -24.56 7.87 11.87
C SER A 306 -25.93 7.25 11.60
N ARG A 307 -26.58 7.58 10.47
CA ARG A 307 -27.88 6.98 10.10
C ARG A 307 -27.72 5.55 9.60
N THR A 308 -26.63 5.28 8.89
CA THR A 308 -26.28 3.93 8.45
C THR A 308 -26.10 3.00 9.64
N GLY A 309 -25.42 3.42 10.71
CA GLY A 309 -25.25 2.61 11.92
C GLY A 309 -26.58 2.25 12.61
N ILE A 310 -27.57 3.14 12.58
CA ILE A 310 -28.91 2.87 13.10
C ILE A 310 -29.62 1.82 12.23
N ALA A 311 -29.59 2.01 10.91
CA ALA A 311 -30.19 1.07 9.97
C ALA A 311 -29.52 -0.33 10.05
N ASP A 312 -28.20 -0.34 10.22
CA ASP A 312 -27.39 -1.54 10.43
C ASP A 312 -27.81 -2.28 11.72
N GLY A 313 -28.01 -1.55 12.81
CA GLY A 313 -28.50 -2.10 14.08
C GLY A 313 -29.92 -2.70 14.00
N LEU A 314 -30.72 -2.27 13.02
CA LEU A 314 -32.04 -2.84 12.70
C LEU A 314 -31.97 -4.01 11.71
N GLY A 315 -30.76 -4.39 11.28
CA GLY A 315 -30.53 -5.54 10.42
C GLY A 315 -30.88 -5.33 8.96
N VAL A 316 -30.86 -4.07 8.48
CA VAL A 316 -31.19 -3.72 7.09
C VAL A 316 -30.41 -4.55 6.07
N LYS A 317 -31.06 -4.92 4.97
CA LYS A 317 -30.50 -5.81 3.94
C LYS A 317 -30.46 -5.18 2.55
N SER A 318 -31.26 -4.16 2.27
CA SER A 318 -31.28 -3.51 0.97
C SER A 318 -31.68 -2.03 0.99
N GLN A 319 -31.52 -1.39 -0.17
CA GLN A 319 -31.96 -0.02 -0.43
C GLN A 319 -33.48 0.16 -0.53
N MET A 320 -34.27 -0.91 -0.32
CA MET A 320 -35.70 -0.75 -0.01
C MET A 320 -35.89 0.15 1.22
N MET A 321 -34.92 0.16 2.14
CA MET A 321 -34.86 1.09 3.25
C MET A 321 -34.89 2.57 2.82
N SER A 322 -34.12 2.96 1.78
CA SER A 322 -34.13 4.33 1.25
C SER A 322 -35.47 4.68 0.58
N VAL A 323 -36.09 3.72 -0.11
CA VAL A 323 -37.43 3.89 -0.69
C VAL A 323 -38.46 4.11 0.41
N THR A 324 -38.47 3.27 1.44
CA THR A 324 -39.36 3.42 2.59
C THR A 324 -39.11 4.72 3.35
N ALA A 325 -37.84 5.13 3.51
CA ALA A 325 -37.50 6.39 4.15
C ALA A 325 -38.06 7.59 3.36
N ALA A 326 -37.91 7.59 2.02
CA ALA A 326 -38.48 8.63 1.18
C ALA A 326 -40.01 8.65 1.23
N LEU A 327 -40.69 7.50 1.20
CA LEU A 327 -42.15 7.43 1.33
C LEU A 327 -42.64 7.90 2.72
N THR A 328 -41.88 7.60 3.77
CA THR A 328 -42.18 8.09 5.12
C THR A 328 -42.04 9.61 5.18
N MET A 329 -40.95 10.15 4.61
CA MET A 329 -40.73 11.60 4.53
C MET A 329 -41.81 12.30 3.69
N LEU A 330 -42.27 11.66 2.61
CA LEU A 330 -43.38 12.13 1.79
C LEU A 330 -44.67 12.27 2.62
N GLY A 331 -45.02 11.24 3.39
CA GLY A 331 -46.18 11.29 4.29
C GLY A 331 -46.07 12.42 5.32
N ILE A 332 -44.89 12.63 5.89
CA ILE A 332 -44.66 13.73 6.85
C ILE A 332 -44.85 15.10 6.18
N LEU A 333 -44.31 15.30 4.97
CA LEU A 333 -44.42 16.55 4.24
C LEU A 333 -45.88 16.90 3.86
N LEU A 334 -46.69 15.88 3.56
CA LEU A 334 -48.08 16.06 3.17
C LEU A 334 -49.03 16.25 4.36
N PHE A 335 -48.76 15.61 5.50
CA PHE A 335 -49.75 15.52 6.59
C PHE A 335 -49.27 16.04 7.95
N ALA A 336 -47.96 16.10 8.20
CA ALA A 336 -47.43 16.31 9.54
C ALA A 336 -46.58 17.59 9.72
N THR A 337 -46.26 18.36 8.67
CA THR A 337 -45.37 19.55 8.81
C THR A 337 -45.85 20.60 9.82
N GLY A 338 -47.15 20.66 10.11
CA GLY A 338 -47.71 21.54 11.14
C GLY A 338 -47.10 21.34 12.54
N PHE A 339 -46.62 20.13 12.88
CA PHE A 339 -46.00 19.90 14.19
C PHE A 339 -44.68 20.68 14.37
N ILE A 340 -44.00 21.03 13.28
CA ILE A 340 -42.68 21.68 13.29
C ILE A 340 -42.75 23.02 14.03
N GLY A 341 -43.86 23.75 13.89
CA GLY A 341 -44.05 25.05 14.54
C GLY A 341 -44.07 24.99 16.08
N TYR A 342 -44.30 23.81 16.66
CA TYR A 342 -44.29 23.62 18.12
C TYR A 342 -42.91 23.27 18.67
N LEU A 343 -41.91 23.05 17.82
CA LEU A 343 -40.60 22.60 18.26
C LEU A 343 -39.77 23.75 18.82
N PRO A 344 -39.29 23.64 20.07
CA PRO A 344 -38.32 24.56 20.61
C PRO A 344 -37.00 24.49 19.84
N VAL A 345 -36.50 25.64 19.39
CA VAL A 345 -35.15 25.79 18.81
C VAL A 345 -34.06 25.13 19.67
N PRO A 346 -33.98 25.34 21.00
CA PRO A 346 -32.92 24.72 21.81
C PRO A 346 -32.97 23.18 21.82
N VAL A 347 -34.15 22.56 21.67
CA VAL A 347 -34.30 21.10 21.57
C VAL A 347 -33.76 20.61 20.22
N LEU A 348 -34.13 21.26 19.12
CA LEU A 348 -33.60 20.93 17.79
C LEU A 348 -32.07 21.08 17.77
N THR A 349 -31.56 22.21 18.27
CA THR A 349 -30.13 22.49 18.38
C THR A 349 -29.40 21.44 19.20
N ALA A 350 -29.97 21.02 20.34
CA ALA A 350 -29.41 19.97 21.18
C ALA A 350 -29.33 18.61 20.46
N ILE A 351 -30.35 18.26 19.66
CA ILE A 351 -30.33 17.04 18.84
C ILE A 351 -29.17 17.08 17.84
N VAL A 352 -28.95 18.23 17.18
CA VAL A 352 -27.86 18.42 16.22
C VAL A 352 -26.51 18.32 16.92
N ILE A 353 -26.32 19.00 18.06
CA ILE A 353 -25.09 18.94 18.85
C ILE A 353 -24.80 17.51 19.31
N ALA A 354 -25.80 16.79 19.82
CA ALA A 354 -25.62 15.40 20.24
C ALA A 354 -25.24 14.47 19.07
N ALA A 355 -25.80 14.70 17.88
CA ALA A 355 -25.43 13.97 16.67
C ALA A 355 -23.97 14.25 16.27
N LEU A 356 -23.55 15.52 16.27
CA LEU A 356 -22.19 15.93 15.93
C LEU A 356 -21.15 15.40 16.92
N ILE A 357 -21.43 15.43 18.23
CA ILE A 357 -20.55 14.84 19.26
C ILE A 357 -20.28 13.37 18.95
N ARG A 358 -21.32 12.61 18.53
CA ARG A 358 -21.17 11.19 18.16
C ARG A 358 -20.43 11.00 16.83
N SER A 359 -20.49 11.96 15.91
CA SER A 359 -19.76 11.93 14.64
C SER A 359 -18.28 12.33 14.78
N THR A 360 -17.85 12.87 15.93
CA THR A 360 -16.43 13.16 16.15
C THR A 360 -15.57 11.89 16.18
N GLU A 361 -14.38 11.98 15.62
CA GLU A 361 -13.48 10.84 15.41
C GLU A 361 -12.29 10.85 16.37
N PHE A 362 -12.43 11.44 17.57
CA PHE A 362 -11.35 11.53 18.59
C PHE A 362 -10.76 10.16 18.98
N HIS A 363 -11.51 9.07 18.78
CA HIS A 363 -11.02 7.72 19.01
C HIS A 363 -9.85 7.35 18.08
N ILE A 364 -9.81 7.86 16.84
CA ILE A 364 -8.70 7.70 15.90
C ILE A 364 -7.46 8.37 16.47
N ALA A 365 -7.57 9.62 16.94
CA ALA A 365 -6.45 10.32 17.55
C ALA A 365 -5.87 9.56 18.75
N ARG A 366 -6.73 9.01 19.62
CA ARG A 366 -6.27 8.18 20.75
C ARG A 366 -5.54 6.91 20.31
N GLN A 367 -5.99 6.26 19.23
CA GLN A 367 -5.32 5.09 18.67
C GLN A 367 -3.96 5.46 18.05
N LEU A 368 -3.92 6.52 17.25
CA LEU A 368 -2.71 7.00 16.57
C LEU A 368 -1.63 7.42 17.56
N MET A 369 -1.99 8.04 18.68
CA MET A 369 -1.03 8.41 19.73
C MET A 369 -0.20 7.22 20.24
N LYS A 370 -0.74 5.99 20.20
CA LYS A 370 -0.05 4.77 20.61
C LYS A 370 0.73 4.08 19.48
N VAL A 371 0.32 4.29 18.23
CA VAL A 371 0.81 3.51 17.07
C VAL A 371 1.74 4.32 16.17
N ASP A 372 1.33 5.53 15.77
CA ASP A 372 2.08 6.39 14.86
C ASP A 372 1.92 7.87 15.26
N ARG A 373 3.00 8.41 15.86
CA ARG A 373 3.05 9.81 16.31
C ARG A 373 2.94 10.81 15.15
N THR A 374 3.39 10.44 13.96
CA THR A 374 3.34 11.31 12.78
C THR A 374 1.90 11.48 12.33
N GLU A 375 1.16 10.37 12.19
CA GLU A 375 -0.27 10.41 11.87
C GLU A 375 -1.10 11.11 12.95
N PHE A 376 -0.73 10.96 14.23
CA PHE A 376 -1.35 11.70 15.33
C PHE A 376 -1.19 13.22 15.19
N VAL A 377 0.02 13.69 14.83
CA VAL A 377 0.28 15.12 14.60
C VAL A 377 -0.51 15.62 13.39
N ILE A 378 -0.55 14.85 12.30
CA ILE A 378 -1.33 15.19 11.09
C ILE A 378 -2.82 15.37 11.42
N PHE A 379 -3.41 14.49 12.21
CA PHE A 379 -4.80 14.61 12.66
C PHE A 379 -5.04 15.98 13.32
N TRP A 380 -4.18 16.39 14.27
CA TRP A 380 -4.32 17.66 14.97
C TRP A 380 -4.05 18.87 14.10
N ILE A 381 -3.08 18.81 13.19
CA ILE A 381 -2.83 19.90 12.23
C ILE A 381 -4.10 20.16 11.41
N VAL A 382 -4.71 19.11 10.84
CA VAL A 382 -5.93 19.26 10.04
C VAL A 382 -7.09 19.74 10.91
N PHE A 383 -7.27 19.18 12.11
CA PHE A 383 -8.30 19.59 13.06
C PHE A 383 -8.22 21.10 13.40
N PHE A 384 -7.03 21.59 13.78
CA PHE A 384 -6.84 22.99 14.11
C PHE A 384 -6.89 23.90 12.88
N THR A 385 -6.44 23.44 11.72
CA THR A 385 -6.62 24.18 10.46
C THR A 385 -8.09 24.43 10.19
N VAL A 386 -8.96 23.42 10.35
CA VAL A 386 -10.41 23.61 10.19
C VAL A 386 -10.95 24.63 11.20
N LEU A 387 -10.61 24.51 12.48
CA LEU A 387 -11.14 25.42 13.51
C LEU A 387 -10.71 26.88 13.37
N PHE A 388 -9.45 27.12 12.99
CA PHE A 388 -8.89 28.48 12.98
C PHE A 388 -8.90 29.15 11.61
N LEU A 389 -8.80 28.36 10.53
CA LEU A 389 -8.68 28.85 9.17
C LEU A 389 -9.87 28.45 8.30
N GLY A 390 -10.78 27.61 8.81
CA GLY A 390 -11.98 27.19 8.09
C GLY A 390 -11.84 25.91 7.30
N THR A 391 -12.99 25.39 6.90
CA THR A 391 -13.13 24.09 6.25
C THR A 391 -12.40 24.01 4.90
N ILE A 392 -12.34 25.10 4.13
CA ILE A 392 -11.67 25.11 2.81
C ILE A 392 -10.17 24.86 2.98
N TYR A 393 -9.52 25.59 3.88
CA TYR A 393 -8.09 25.41 4.18
C TYR A 393 -7.82 24.06 4.83
N GLY A 394 -8.75 23.55 5.64
CA GLY A 394 -8.69 22.20 6.20
C GLY A 394 -8.59 21.10 5.13
N VAL A 395 -9.40 21.18 4.05
CA VAL A 395 -9.33 20.23 2.92
C VAL A 395 -7.98 20.34 2.22
N VAL A 396 -7.55 21.55 1.86
CA VAL A 396 -6.27 21.77 1.14
C VAL A 396 -5.09 21.25 1.96
N MET A 397 -5.03 21.58 3.24
CA MET A 397 -4.00 21.11 4.16
C MET A 397 -4.02 19.57 4.29
N GLY A 398 -5.21 18.97 4.37
CA GLY A 398 -5.36 17.52 4.41
C GLY A 398 -4.81 16.80 3.18
N VAL A 399 -5.04 17.37 1.98
CA VAL A 399 -4.50 16.83 0.72
C VAL A 399 -2.98 16.93 0.71
N ILE A 400 -2.43 18.10 1.01
CA ILE A 400 -0.97 18.34 1.06
C ILE A 400 -0.29 17.36 2.04
N LEU A 401 -0.83 17.24 3.26
CA LEU A 401 -0.28 16.34 4.28
C LEU A 401 -0.42 14.86 3.89
N SER A 402 -1.49 14.47 3.20
CA SER A 402 -1.64 13.09 2.71
C SER A 402 -0.55 12.74 1.70
N PHE A 403 -0.27 13.62 0.73
CA PHE A 403 0.83 13.43 -0.23
C PHE A 403 2.18 13.41 0.47
N PHE A 404 2.43 14.36 1.37
CA PHE A 404 3.68 14.43 2.13
C PHE A 404 3.93 13.15 2.94
N THR A 405 2.88 12.60 3.57
CA THR A 405 2.98 11.35 4.37
C THR A 405 3.38 10.16 3.51
N VAL A 406 2.81 10.03 2.31
CA VAL A 406 3.17 8.96 1.36
C VAL A 406 4.63 9.09 0.95
N VAL A 407 5.08 10.30 0.62
CA VAL A 407 6.48 10.57 0.23
C VAL A 407 7.44 10.25 1.38
N VAL A 408 7.16 10.70 2.60
CA VAL A 408 8.02 10.43 3.77
C VAL A 408 8.10 8.93 4.07
N ARG A 409 6.97 8.20 3.98
CA ARG A 409 6.95 6.74 4.19
C ARG A 409 7.71 5.99 3.11
N ALA A 410 7.54 6.37 1.84
CA ALA A 410 8.30 5.78 0.73
C ALA A 410 9.81 6.06 0.86
N SER A 411 10.18 7.20 1.43
CA SER A 411 11.58 7.60 1.62
C SER A 411 12.28 6.91 2.79
N ARG A 412 11.53 6.24 3.68
CA ARG A 412 12.07 5.51 4.85
C ARG A 412 11.53 4.08 4.93
N PRO A 413 11.92 3.21 3.98
CA PRO A 413 11.55 1.80 4.04
C PRO A 413 12.15 1.14 5.29
N GLN A 414 11.60 -0.02 5.68
CA GLN A 414 12.23 -0.82 6.73
C GLN A 414 13.55 -1.41 6.22
N THR A 415 14.55 -1.39 7.09
CA THR A 415 15.87 -1.94 6.82
C THR A 415 16.27 -2.84 7.99
N ALA A 416 17.10 -3.84 7.73
CA ALA A 416 17.56 -4.76 8.76
C ALA A 416 18.96 -5.28 8.45
N PHE A 417 19.77 -5.48 9.49
CA PHE A 417 21.00 -6.24 9.35
C PHE A 417 20.70 -7.71 9.68
N LEU A 418 21.18 -8.62 8.84
CA LEU A 418 20.89 -10.04 8.97
C LEU A 418 22.06 -10.79 9.60
N GLY A 419 21.73 -11.89 10.28
CA GLY A 419 22.67 -12.88 10.78
C GLY A 419 22.17 -14.29 10.50
N CYS A 420 22.97 -15.28 10.84
CA CYS A 420 22.65 -16.70 10.68
C CYS A 420 22.45 -17.35 12.04
N ILE A 421 21.53 -18.31 12.13
CA ILE A 421 21.30 -19.11 13.33
C ILE A 421 22.28 -20.28 13.33
N PRO A 422 23.00 -20.54 14.43
CA PRO A 422 23.81 -21.75 14.56
C PRO A 422 23.01 -23.02 14.21
N GLY A 423 23.60 -23.87 13.37
CA GLY A 423 22.98 -25.11 12.89
C GLY A 423 21.86 -24.95 11.86
N LYS A 424 21.60 -23.75 11.34
CA LYS A 424 20.61 -23.53 10.26
C LYS A 424 21.17 -22.62 9.16
N ASP A 425 20.89 -22.99 7.92
CA ASP A 425 21.25 -22.20 6.74
C ASP A 425 20.19 -21.12 6.43
N GLU A 426 19.75 -20.38 7.47
CA GLU A 426 18.74 -19.32 7.34
C GLU A 426 19.26 -17.97 7.84
N PHE A 427 19.00 -16.91 7.07
CA PHE A 427 19.32 -15.53 7.45
C PHE A 427 18.11 -14.83 8.09
N ARG A 428 18.32 -14.24 9.28
CA ARG A 428 17.27 -13.58 10.07
C ARG A 428 17.75 -12.23 10.62
N PRO A 429 16.84 -11.24 10.83
CA PRO A 429 17.20 -9.93 11.37
C PRO A 429 17.81 -10.00 12.78
N LEU A 430 19.01 -9.44 12.94
CA LEU A 430 19.73 -9.39 14.22
C LEU A 430 18.94 -8.62 15.30
N GLN A 431 18.24 -7.55 14.91
CA GLN A 431 17.49 -6.72 15.85
C GLN A 431 16.27 -7.44 16.46
N ARG A 432 15.72 -8.45 15.77
CA ARG A 432 14.49 -9.13 16.21
C ARG A 432 14.73 -10.51 16.78
N MET A 433 15.84 -11.16 16.45
CA MET A 433 16.07 -12.56 16.79
C MET A 433 17.41 -12.73 17.49
N ARG A 434 17.35 -12.99 18.81
CA ARG A 434 18.53 -13.06 19.70
C ARG A 434 19.49 -14.21 19.34
N GLU A 435 18.98 -15.26 18.70
CA GLU A 435 19.77 -16.42 18.27
C GLU A 435 20.52 -16.19 16.95
N ALA A 436 20.17 -15.15 16.18
CA ALA A 436 20.90 -14.81 14.96
C ALA A 436 22.23 -14.13 15.31
N LEU A 437 23.33 -14.67 14.79
CA LEU A 437 24.68 -14.14 14.97
C LEU A 437 25.20 -13.56 13.65
N PRO A 438 25.93 -12.43 13.68
CA PRO A 438 26.55 -11.88 12.47
C PRO A 438 27.67 -12.78 11.96
N ILE A 439 27.92 -12.76 10.65
CA ILE A 439 29.03 -13.47 10.02
C ILE A 439 30.27 -12.57 10.08
N ARG A 440 31.40 -13.11 10.57
CA ARG A 440 32.66 -12.36 10.72
C ARG A 440 33.13 -11.81 9.38
N GLY A 441 33.43 -10.51 9.34
CA GLY A 441 33.92 -9.82 8.14
C GLY A 441 32.89 -9.67 7.02
N VAL A 442 31.60 -9.93 7.26
CA VAL A 442 30.54 -9.76 6.26
C VAL A 442 29.35 -9.00 6.82
N VAL A 443 28.97 -7.93 6.11
CA VAL A 443 27.74 -7.18 6.39
C VAL A 443 26.62 -7.76 5.52
N LEU A 444 25.63 -8.40 6.16
CA LEU A 444 24.39 -8.80 5.49
C LEU A 444 23.33 -7.72 5.75
N TYR A 445 22.86 -7.05 4.70
CA TYR A 445 21.94 -5.94 4.80
C TYR A 445 20.67 -6.19 3.99
N GLN A 446 19.51 -6.02 4.60
CA GLN A 446 18.21 -6.15 3.95
C GLN A 446 17.54 -4.80 3.80
N PHE A 447 17.17 -4.47 2.56
CA PHE A 447 16.44 -3.25 2.23
C PHE A 447 15.05 -3.59 1.70
N THR A 448 13.98 -3.20 2.42
CA THR A 448 12.61 -3.60 2.09
C THR A 448 11.80 -2.50 1.41
N GLY A 449 12.31 -1.96 0.31
CA GLY A 449 11.60 -0.95 -0.48
C GLY A 449 12.22 -0.72 -1.86
N GLN A 450 11.52 0.04 -2.71
CA GLN A 450 12.09 0.54 -3.96
C GLN A 450 13.28 1.45 -3.65
N LEU A 451 14.31 1.44 -4.48
CA LEU A 451 15.50 2.26 -4.28
C LEU A 451 15.46 3.44 -5.25
N PHE A 452 15.35 4.66 -4.75
CA PHE A 452 15.20 5.84 -5.60
C PHE A 452 15.85 7.07 -4.97
N PHE A 453 15.82 8.21 -5.65
CA PHE A 453 16.51 9.43 -5.24
C PHE A 453 16.25 9.86 -3.78
N ALA A 454 15.08 9.57 -3.21
CA ALA A 454 14.71 10.04 -1.87
C ALA A 454 15.22 9.15 -0.72
N ASN A 455 15.60 7.90 -0.99
CA ASN A 455 16.03 6.95 0.05
C ASN A 455 17.42 6.34 -0.16
N ILE A 456 18.07 6.62 -1.29
CA ILE A 456 19.43 6.15 -1.56
C ILE A 456 20.46 6.69 -0.55
N ASP A 457 20.25 7.89 -0.01
CA ASP A 457 21.14 8.44 1.03
C ASP A 457 21.04 7.64 2.34
N LEU A 458 19.84 7.19 2.72
CA LEU A 458 19.64 6.31 3.88
C LEU A 458 20.35 4.97 3.66
N PHE A 459 20.15 4.36 2.49
CA PHE A 459 20.82 3.11 2.10
C PHE A 459 22.35 3.25 2.20
N GLN A 460 22.90 4.34 1.65
CA GLN A 460 24.34 4.58 1.68
C GLN A 460 24.85 4.79 3.11
N GLN A 461 24.18 5.63 3.91
CA GLN A 461 24.59 5.92 5.28
C GLN A 461 24.57 4.69 6.18
N GLU A 462 23.55 3.83 6.05
CA GLU A 462 23.46 2.60 6.83
C GLU A 462 24.55 1.59 6.45
N LEU A 463 24.86 1.44 5.15
CA LEU A 463 25.96 0.59 4.71
C LEU A 463 27.32 1.14 5.19
N GLU A 464 27.58 2.43 5.00
CA GLU A 464 28.84 3.06 5.41
C GLU A 464 29.04 3.02 6.93
N ALA A 465 27.96 3.09 7.72
CA ALA A 465 28.03 2.96 9.17
C ALA A 465 28.24 1.51 9.66
N ALA A 466 27.87 0.52 8.85
CA ALA A 466 28.00 -0.89 9.19
C ALA A 466 29.35 -1.51 8.78
N VAL A 467 30.05 -0.87 7.84
CA VAL A 467 31.37 -1.31 7.37
C VAL A 467 32.44 -0.88 8.37
N ASP A 468 33.27 -1.83 8.79
CA ASP A 468 34.44 -1.62 9.65
C ASP A 468 35.76 -2.05 8.94
N GLY A 469 36.88 -1.95 9.65
CA GLY A 469 38.21 -2.29 9.10
C GLY A 469 38.43 -3.79 8.83
N ASP A 470 37.62 -4.67 9.42
CA ASP A 470 37.70 -6.12 9.24
C ASP A 470 36.70 -6.64 8.20
N THR A 471 35.86 -5.75 7.67
CA THR A 471 34.84 -6.08 6.67
C THR A 471 35.50 -6.43 5.34
N ARG A 472 35.16 -7.59 4.80
CA ARG A 472 35.64 -8.12 3.51
C ARG A 472 34.53 -8.16 2.47
N GLY A 473 33.28 -8.23 2.90
CA GLY A 473 32.13 -8.30 2.01
C GLY A 473 30.90 -7.57 2.53
N VAL A 474 30.16 -6.94 1.62
CA VAL A 474 28.84 -6.36 1.84
C VAL A 474 27.87 -7.07 0.91
N ILE A 475 26.86 -7.72 1.48
CA ILE A 475 25.83 -8.46 0.74
C ILE A 475 24.49 -7.83 1.04
N VAL A 476 23.84 -7.31 -0.01
CA VAL A 476 22.54 -6.65 0.06
C VAL A 476 21.45 -7.61 -0.41
N ASP A 477 20.44 -7.82 0.42
CA ASP A 477 19.18 -8.46 0.09
C ASP A 477 18.29 -7.49 -0.70
N ALA A 478 18.21 -7.70 -2.01
CA ALA A 478 17.39 -6.91 -2.92
C ALA A 478 16.05 -7.58 -3.26
N ARG A 479 15.63 -8.63 -2.53
CA ARG A 479 14.35 -9.32 -2.78
C ARG A 479 13.11 -8.43 -2.78
N ALA A 480 13.16 -7.32 -2.07
CA ALA A 480 12.06 -6.35 -1.99
C ALA A 480 12.31 -5.09 -2.84
N VAL A 481 13.44 -5.00 -3.54
CA VAL A 481 13.79 -3.89 -4.43
C VAL A 481 13.25 -4.22 -5.82
N SER A 482 11.98 -3.92 -6.05
CA SER A 482 11.32 -4.20 -7.35
C SER A 482 11.54 -3.11 -8.40
N SER A 483 12.11 -1.97 -8.02
CA SER A 483 12.36 -0.85 -8.92
C SER A 483 13.52 -0.01 -8.40
N ILE A 484 14.30 0.54 -9.34
CA ILE A 484 15.36 1.49 -9.10
C ILE A 484 15.23 2.68 -10.07
N ASP A 485 15.66 3.88 -9.67
CA ASP A 485 15.77 5.03 -10.59
C ASP A 485 17.22 5.30 -11.01
N ILE A 486 17.42 6.25 -11.94
CA ILE A 486 18.76 6.59 -12.45
C ILE A 486 19.68 7.13 -11.35
N THR A 487 19.17 7.98 -10.46
CA THR A 487 19.94 8.59 -9.36
C THR A 487 20.43 7.52 -8.39
N ALA A 488 19.54 6.62 -7.98
CA ALA A 488 19.87 5.49 -7.11
C ALA A 488 20.87 4.55 -7.79
N THR A 489 20.73 4.30 -9.08
CA THR A 489 21.66 3.46 -9.85
C THR A 489 23.07 4.04 -9.88
N GLU A 490 23.21 5.34 -10.20
CA GLU A 490 24.53 6.01 -10.21
C GLU A 490 25.20 5.99 -8.84
N ARG A 491 24.42 6.22 -7.78
CA ARG A 491 24.91 6.16 -6.40
C ARG A 491 25.29 4.74 -5.98
N LEU A 492 24.53 3.72 -6.39
CA LEU A 492 24.84 2.32 -6.15
C LEU A 492 26.18 1.91 -6.80
N VAL A 493 26.40 2.30 -8.06
CA VAL A 493 27.69 2.15 -8.74
C VAL A 493 28.80 2.91 -8.01
N GLY A 494 28.49 4.10 -7.47
CA GLY A 494 29.43 4.86 -6.66
C GLY A 494 29.81 4.16 -5.35
N ILE A 495 28.87 3.49 -4.68
CA ILE A 495 29.08 2.71 -3.46
C ILE A 495 30.00 1.52 -3.76
N GLU A 496 29.70 0.75 -4.81
CA GLU A 496 30.53 -0.38 -5.25
C GLU A 496 31.98 0.07 -5.48
N LYS A 497 32.19 1.13 -6.25
CA LYS A 497 33.55 1.66 -6.53
C LYS A 497 34.29 2.07 -5.27
N ARG A 498 33.60 2.61 -4.26
CA ARG A 498 34.23 3.00 -2.99
C ARG A 498 34.60 1.77 -2.16
N LEU A 499 33.69 0.81 -2.02
CA LEU A 499 33.94 -0.44 -1.30
C LEU A 499 35.09 -1.23 -1.96
N LYS A 500 35.11 -1.31 -3.30
CA LYS A 500 36.17 -1.96 -4.05
C LYS A 500 37.54 -1.33 -3.80
N LYS A 501 37.63 0.01 -3.71
CA LYS A 501 38.88 0.71 -3.34
C LYS A 501 39.37 0.39 -1.93
N GLN A 502 38.47 0.00 -1.03
CA GLN A 502 38.79 -0.44 0.33
C GLN A 502 39.12 -1.94 0.40
N GLY A 503 39.08 -2.66 -0.74
CA GLY A 503 39.27 -4.11 -0.77
C GLY A 503 38.02 -4.91 -0.34
N ILE A 504 36.87 -4.24 -0.25
CA ILE A 504 35.60 -4.84 0.19
C ILE A 504 34.79 -5.20 -1.05
N ARG A 505 34.34 -6.46 -1.14
CA ARG A 505 33.45 -6.89 -2.23
C ARG A 505 32.01 -6.52 -1.95
N PHE A 506 31.32 -5.99 -2.96
CA PHE A 506 29.91 -5.62 -2.89
C PHE A 506 29.06 -6.60 -3.71
N PHE A 507 27.96 -7.06 -3.13
CA PHE A 507 27.01 -7.96 -3.77
C PHE A 507 25.57 -7.49 -3.58
N LEU A 508 24.79 -7.58 -4.65
CA LEU A 508 23.35 -7.42 -4.66
C LEU A 508 22.71 -8.78 -4.94
N THR A 509 21.84 -9.24 -4.05
CA THR A 509 21.27 -10.60 -4.08
C THR A 509 19.76 -10.63 -4.13
N GLY A 510 19.19 -11.70 -4.70
CA GLY A 510 17.74 -11.94 -4.69
C GLY A 510 16.92 -10.92 -5.47
N HIS A 511 17.54 -10.17 -6.37
CA HIS A 511 16.86 -9.24 -7.26
C HIS A 511 16.05 -9.98 -8.34
N ASP A 512 15.01 -9.33 -8.87
CA ASP A 512 14.19 -9.89 -9.94
C ASP A 512 14.67 -9.43 -11.33
N GLY A 513 14.09 -10.03 -12.38
CA GLY A 513 14.42 -9.68 -13.76
C GLY A 513 14.09 -8.22 -14.12
N THR A 514 13.07 -7.63 -13.50
CA THR A 514 12.70 -6.22 -13.75
C THR A 514 13.76 -5.27 -13.23
N LEU A 515 14.31 -5.54 -12.04
CA LEU A 515 15.43 -4.77 -11.51
C LEU A 515 16.69 -4.93 -12.40
N ASN A 516 16.96 -6.13 -12.91
CA ASN A 516 18.06 -6.36 -13.86
C ASN A 516 17.90 -5.53 -15.14
N ASP A 517 16.69 -5.50 -15.70
CA ASP A 517 16.37 -4.70 -16.89
C ASP A 517 16.60 -3.21 -16.65
N LEU A 518 16.19 -2.69 -15.49
CA LEU A 518 16.38 -1.30 -15.10
C LEU A 518 17.87 -0.95 -14.91
N LEU A 519 18.63 -1.80 -14.21
CA LEU A 519 20.08 -1.61 -14.03
C LEU A 519 20.81 -1.56 -15.37
N ARG A 520 20.40 -2.40 -16.34
CA ARG A 520 20.94 -2.35 -17.71
C ARG A 520 20.53 -1.07 -18.43
N ALA A 521 19.25 -0.70 -18.38
CA ALA A 521 18.73 0.51 -19.02
C ALA A 521 19.44 1.78 -18.52
N TYR A 522 19.74 1.84 -17.21
CA TYR A 522 20.49 2.92 -16.58
C TYR A 522 22.01 2.77 -16.66
N ARG A 523 22.52 1.83 -17.47
CA ARG A 523 23.96 1.64 -17.75
C ARG A 523 24.79 1.39 -16.49
N ALA A 524 24.29 0.57 -15.57
CA ALA A 524 25.03 0.11 -14.39
C ALA A 524 26.13 -0.93 -14.73
N ALA A 525 26.79 -0.80 -15.89
CA ALA A 525 27.77 -1.75 -16.43
C ALA A 525 28.86 -2.19 -15.42
N PRO A 526 29.38 -1.32 -14.52
CA PRO A 526 30.33 -1.77 -13.51
C PRO A 526 29.81 -2.89 -12.61
N LEU A 527 28.53 -2.86 -12.21
CA LEU A 527 27.96 -3.90 -11.35
C LEU A 527 27.91 -5.27 -12.03
N PHE A 528 27.69 -5.30 -13.35
CA PHE A 528 27.71 -6.53 -14.15
C PHE A 528 29.13 -7.04 -14.31
N ARG A 529 30.05 -6.18 -14.76
CA ARG A 529 31.45 -6.53 -15.01
C ARG A 529 32.17 -6.99 -13.74
N ASP A 530 31.91 -6.34 -12.62
CA ASP A 530 32.58 -6.61 -11.35
C ASP A 530 31.94 -7.77 -10.56
N GLY A 531 30.98 -8.51 -11.17
CA GLY A 531 30.36 -9.71 -10.59
C GLY A 531 29.55 -9.41 -9.32
N CYS A 532 28.96 -8.22 -9.22
CA CYS A 532 28.23 -7.79 -8.02
C CYS A 532 26.81 -8.36 -7.97
N LEU A 533 26.25 -8.78 -9.10
CA LEU A 533 24.87 -9.26 -9.19
C LEU A 533 24.84 -10.79 -9.05
N VAL A 534 24.25 -11.28 -7.96
CA VAL A 534 24.29 -12.70 -7.60
C VAL A 534 22.88 -13.20 -7.23
N PRO A 535 22.48 -14.44 -7.58
CA PRO A 535 21.11 -14.93 -7.32
C PRO A 535 20.70 -14.95 -5.84
N ALA A 536 21.58 -15.46 -4.97
CA ALA A 536 21.27 -15.64 -3.55
C ALA A 536 22.44 -15.24 -2.65
N MET A 537 22.14 -15.00 -1.37
CA MET A 537 23.17 -14.69 -0.36
C MET A 537 24.18 -15.82 -0.17
N SER A 538 23.74 -17.07 -0.27
CA SER A 538 24.61 -18.24 -0.18
C SER A 538 25.71 -18.20 -1.23
N ASN A 539 25.37 -17.89 -2.48
CA ASN A 539 26.33 -17.72 -3.56
C ASN A 539 27.33 -16.59 -3.28
N ALA A 540 26.85 -15.45 -2.80
CA ALA A 540 27.72 -14.32 -2.47
C ALA A 540 28.69 -14.66 -1.32
N LEU A 541 28.25 -15.47 -0.34
CA LEU A 541 29.11 -16.00 0.72
C LEU A 541 30.12 -17.02 0.17
N ASP A 542 29.71 -17.90 -0.74
CA ASP A 542 30.61 -18.87 -1.39
C ASP A 542 31.73 -18.15 -2.17
N LEU A 543 31.41 -17.05 -2.85
CA LEU A 543 32.38 -16.18 -3.55
C LEU A 543 33.32 -15.42 -2.60
N LEU A 544 32.99 -15.35 -1.31
CA LEU A 544 33.86 -14.84 -0.23
C LEU A 544 34.64 -15.96 0.48
N GLY A 545 34.48 -17.22 0.06
CA GLY A 545 35.09 -18.39 0.70
C GLY A 545 34.40 -18.83 2.00
N ILE A 546 33.16 -18.40 2.20
CA ILE A 546 32.33 -18.71 3.36
C ILE A 546 31.27 -19.72 2.94
N HIS A 547 31.47 -20.98 3.32
CA HIS A 547 30.61 -22.08 2.90
C HIS A 547 29.71 -22.56 4.04
N ALA A 548 28.52 -23.06 3.68
CA ALA A 548 27.65 -23.74 4.62
C ALA A 548 28.31 -25.06 5.11
N PRO A 549 28.11 -25.48 6.38
CA PRO A 549 27.37 -24.78 7.43
C PRO A 549 28.14 -23.59 8.00
N TYR A 550 27.44 -22.47 8.24
CA TYR A 550 28.05 -21.18 8.54
C TYR A 550 28.58 -21.01 9.97
N ASP A 551 28.35 -21.98 10.86
CA ASP A 551 28.68 -21.94 12.29
C ASP A 551 30.11 -21.48 12.61
N ARG A 552 31.08 -21.89 11.77
CA ARG A 552 32.50 -21.57 11.95
C ARG A 552 32.84 -20.11 11.69
N TYR A 553 31.96 -19.39 11.00
CA TYR A 553 32.13 -18.00 10.60
C TYR A 553 31.32 -17.05 11.47
N LEU A 554 30.46 -17.57 12.37
CA LEU A 554 29.64 -16.74 13.23
C LEU A 554 30.50 -16.01 14.26
N ALA A 555 30.24 -14.72 14.41
CA ALA A 555 30.75 -13.94 15.51
C ALA A 555 29.96 -14.28 16.77
N VAL A 556 30.38 -15.36 17.45
CA VAL A 556 29.91 -15.65 18.80
C VAL A 556 30.42 -14.54 19.71
N PRO A 557 29.54 -13.84 20.45
CA PRO A 557 29.99 -12.91 21.48
C PRO A 557 30.87 -13.69 22.45
N GLU A 558 32.10 -13.25 22.69
CA GLU A 558 32.84 -13.76 23.85
C GLU A 558 31.94 -13.58 25.06
N MET A 559 31.76 -14.64 25.86
CA MET A 559 31.18 -14.52 27.20
C MET A 559 32.12 -13.62 28.01
N ALA A 560 31.93 -12.31 27.89
CA ALA A 560 32.52 -11.34 28.78
C ALA A 560 31.94 -11.62 30.16
N ALA A 561 32.76 -12.22 31.03
CA ALA A 561 32.66 -11.96 32.45
C ALA A 561 32.54 -10.44 32.62
N GLY A 562 31.53 -9.98 33.37
CA GLY A 562 31.08 -8.59 33.42
C GLY A 562 32.17 -7.53 33.62
N PRO A 563 31.84 -6.26 33.34
CA PRO A 563 31.05 -5.51 34.30
C PRO A 563 29.88 -4.73 33.69
N GLU A 564 28.96 -4.35 34.57
CA GLU A 564 27.79 -3.50 34.34
C GLU A 564 28.09 -2.32 33.40
N ARG A 565 27.38 -2.22 32.28
CA ARG A 565 27.31 -0.99 31.48
C ARG A 565 26.10 -0.19 31.93
N GLU A 566 26.36 0.96 32.54
CA GLU A 566 25.37 2.00 32.83
C GLU A 566 24.54 2.34 31.59
N ASP A 567 23.23 2.20 31.76
CA ASP A 567 22.21 2.61 30.82
C ASP A 567 22.09 4.16 30.81
N LYS A 568 22.54 4.78 29.73
CA LYS A 568 22.19 6.17 29.38
C LYS A 568 21.43 6.18 28.06
N GLY A 569 20.11 6.03 28.13
CA GLY A 569 19.30 6.01 26.91
C GLY A 569 17.78 6.06 27.06
N LYS A 570 17.24 7.02 27.83
CA LYS A 570 15.89 7.63 27.71
C LYS A 570 14.71 6.74 27.21
N ASN A 571 13.85 6.41 28.18
CA ASN A 571 12.38 6.32 28.11
C ASN A 571 11.74 5.74 26.83
N LEU A 572 11.34 4.47 26.90
CA LEU A 572 10.07 4.02 26.33
C LEU A 572 9.42 2.98 27.26
N VAL A 573 8.24 3.34 27.74
CA VAL A 573 7.41 2.63 28.70
C VAL A 573 6.89 1.32 28.08
N PHE A 574 7.27 0.19 28.67
CA PHE A 574 6.62 -1.10 28.38
C PHE A 574 5.49 -1.35 29.38
N VAL A 575 4.33 -1.67 28.82
CA VAL A 575 3.14 -2.16 29.52
C VAL A 575 3.46 -3.57 30.05
N ARG A 576 3.39 -3.73 31.37
CA ARG A 576 3.35 -5.02 32.06
C ARG A 576 2.05 -5.73 31.69
N ASP A 577 2.15 -7.00 31.29
CA ASP A 577 1.09 -7.97 31.51
C ASP A 577 1.67 -9.25 32.12
N ASN A 578 0.85 -9.85 32.98
CA ASN A 578 1.11 -10.79 34.07
C ASN A 578 1.76 -12.15 33.70
N GLU A 579 2.66 -12.60 34.59
CA GLU A 579 2.82 -14.03 34.93
C GLU A 579 1.74 -14.46 35.96
N PRO A 580 1.40 -15.75 36.03
CA PRO A 580 1.98 -16.67 37.02
C PRO A 580 2.31 -18.05 36.38
N ASP A 581 3.03 -19.01 36.94
CA ASP A 581 3.56 -19.28 38.28
C ASP A 581 4.71 -20.29 38.14
N ARG A 582 5.52 -20.42 39.19
CA ARG A 582 6.68 -21.33 39.30
C ARG A 582 6.24 -22.76 39.66
N ASP A 583 7.08 -23.74 39.29
CA ASP A 583 7.57 -24.85 40.13
C ASP A 583 8.54 -25.71 39.28
N ALA A 584 9.86 -25.67 39.56
CA ALA A 584 10.61 -26.64 40.37
C ALA A 584 10.76 -28.04 39.73
N VAL A 585 12.00 -28.43 39.41
CA VAL A 585 12.70 -29.61 39.99
C VAL A 585 14.07 -29.79 39.32
N SER A 586 15.03 -30.05 40.20
CA SER A 586 16.46 -30.33 40.12
C SER A 586 16.88 -31.63 39.43
N GLY A 587 18.16 -31.70 39.03
CA GLY A 587 18.93 -32.95 38.84
C GLY A 587 20.21 -32.70 38.06
N GLU A 588 21.35 -32.49 38.76
CA GLU A 588 22.50 -33.43 38.86
C GLU A 588 23.29 -33.59 37.53
N ALA A 589 24.47 -32.99 37.41
CA ALA A 589 25.79 -33.43 37.90
C ALA A 589 26.54 -34.31 36.88
N GLY A 590 27.79 -33.90 36.54
CA GLY A 590 28.68 -34.66 35.66
C GLY A 590 29.98 -33.89 35.35
N GLU A 591 30.91 -33.91 36.30
CA GLU A 591 32.29 -33.40 36.21
C GLU A 591 33.19 -34.22 35.25
N PHE A 592 34.37 -33.62 34.98
CA PHE A 592 35.64 -34.16 34.44
C PHE A 592 35.88 -33.98 32.93
N GLY A 593 36.96 -33.35 32.46
CA GLY A 593 38.18 -32.96 33.15
C GLY A 593 39.06 -32.01 32.34
N ARG A 594 39.86 -31.23 33.07
CA ARG A 594 40.93 -30.37 32.55
C ARG A 594 42.09 -31.21 32.02
N ARG A 595 42.66 -30.82 30.87
CA ARG A 595 44.09 -31.01 30.57
C ARG A 595 44.71 -29.73 30.02
N THR A 596 45.82 -29.38 30.63
CA THR A 596 46.63 -28.18 30.46
C THR A 596 47.62 -28.26 29.28
N VAL A 597 47.71 -27.15 28.55
CA VAL A 597 48.90 -26.43 28.05
C VAL A 597 49.92 -27.18 27.18
N ARG A 598 50.14 -26.67 25.96
CA ARG A 598 51.49 -26.36 25.46
C ARG A 598 51.49 -25.22 24.44
N SER A 599 52.20 -24.16 24.83
CA SER A 599 52.69 -23.06 23.98
C SER A 599 53.63 -23.60 22.90
N GLY A 600 53.52 -23.05 21.69
CA GLY A 600 54.35 -23.39 20.54
C GLY A 600 54.15 -22.40 19.41
N SER A 601 54.74 -21.21 19.54
CA SER A 601 54.86 -20.21 18.49
C SER A 601 55.68 -20.76 17.32
N ARG A 602 55.10 -20.86 16.13
CA ARG A 602 55.83 -20.93 14.85
C ARG A 602 55.18 -19.99 13.84
N PRO A 603 55.97 -19.21 13.08
CA PRO A 603 55.45 -18.35 12.05
C PRO A 603 54.95 -19.20 10.87
N LEU A 604 53.70 -19.00 10.47
CA LEU A 604 53.17 -19.58 9.23
C LEU A 604 53.74 -18.81 8.05
N LEU A 605 54.46 -19.55 7.21
CA LEU A 605 54.92 -19.13 5.88
C LEU A 605 53.71 -18.76 4.99
N PRO A 606 53.90 -17.92 3.95
CA PRO A 606 52.84 -17.58 3.01
C PRO A 606 52.51 -18.82 2.18
N GLU A 607 51.46 -19.55 2.54
CA GLU A 607 50.93 -20.61 1.70
C GLU A 607 50.24 -19.99 0.49
N GLN A 608 50.83 -20.36 -0.65
CA GLN A 608 50.32 -20.29 -2.01
C GLN A 608 48.79 -20.24 -2.08
N ILE A 609 48.27 -19.19 -2.70
CA ILE A 609 46.91 -19.17 -3.24
C ILE A 609 46.87 -20.26 -4.31
N THR A 610 46.51 -21.48 -3.90
CA THR A 610 46.12 -22.54 -4.81
C THR A 610 44.77 -22.15 -5.40
N PHE A 611 44.76 -21.82 -6.68
CA PHE A 611 43.54 -21.65 -7.47
C PHE A 611 42.64 -22.88 -7.27
N ARG A 612 41.41 -22.66 -6.81
CA ARG A 612 40.40 -23.72 -6.72
C ARG A 612 39.95 -24.12 -8.12
N PRO A 613 39.64 -25.42 -8.34
CA PRO A 613 38.85 -25.81 -9.51
C PRO A 613 37.47 -25.15 -9.40
N VAL A 614 36.98 -24.56 -10.50
CA VAL A 614 35.60 -24.05 -10.61
C VAL A 614 34.69 -25.27 -10.54
N GLY A 615 34.27 -25.62 -9.33
CA GLY A 615 33.38 -26.75 -9.09
C GLY A 615 32.02 -26.43 -9.67
N VAL A 616 31.46 -27.37 -10.43
CA VAL A 616 30.08 -27.39 -10.92
C VAL A 616 29.15 -27.04 -9.74
N THR A 617 28.75 -25.78 -9.65
CA THR A 617 27.94 -25.28 -8.54
C THR A 617 26.48 -25.54 -8.89
N LYS A 618 25.71 -26.12 -7.96
CA LYS A 618 24.27 -26.40 -8.13
C LYS A 618 23.48 -25.09 -8.25
N LEU A 619 23.45 -24.47 -9.41
CA LEU A 619 22.60 -23.31 -9.65
C LEU A 619 21.96 -23.29 -11.03
N VAL A 620 20.78 -22.69 -11.04
CA VAL A 620 20.06 -22.19 -12.22
C VAL A 620 21.04 -21.41 -13.09
N SER A 621 20.98 -21.55 -14.43
CA SER A 621 21.69 -20.69 -15.40
C SER A 621 21.74 -19.23 -14.93
N GLU A 622 22.85 -18.84 -14.30
CA GLU A 622 23.00 -17.54 -13.63
C GLU A 622 22.92 -16.43 -14.68
N TYR A 623 23.30 -16.76 -15.92
CA TYR A 623 23.27 -15.87 -17.07
C TYR A 623 21.85 -15.59 -17.61
N GLU A 624 21.01 -16.60 -17.83
CA GLU A 624 19.62 -16.38 -18.25
C GLU A 624 18.83 -15.60 -17.19
N TRP A 625 19.10 -15.87 -15.91
CA TRP A 625 18.51 -15.12 -14.82
C TRP A 625 18.92 -13.63 -14.84
N LEU A 626 20.18 -13.33 -15.18
CA LEU A 626 20.70 -11.98 -15.23
C LEU A 626 20.24 -11.19 -16.47
N PHE A 627 20.12 -11.84 -17.64
CA PHE A 627 19.88 -11.17 -18.92
C PHE A 627 18.48 -11.38 -19.52
N GLY A 628 17.67 -12.30 -18.97
CA GLY A 628 16.31 -12.59 -19.42
C GLY A 628 16.25 -13.01 -20.89
N GLU A 629 15.26 -12.50 -21.63
CA GLU A 629 15.09 -12.80 -23.08
C GLU A 629 16.29 -12.36 -23.95
N GLY A 630 17.13 -11.45 -23.46
CA GLY A 630 18.33 -11.01 -24.15
C GLY A 630 19.55 -11.92 -23.97
N ALA A 631 19.48 -12.93 -23.09
CA ALA A 631 20.61 -13.80 -22.77
C ALA A 631 21.15 -14.50 -24.02
N ASP A 632 20.30 -15.15 -24.81
CA ASP A 632 20.68 -15.86 -26.05
C ASP A 632 21.38 -14.92 -27.06
N ALA A 633 20.85 -13.71 -27.25
CA ALA A 633 21.41 -12.74 -28.20
C ALA A 633 22.79 -12.25 -27.75
N LYS A 634 22.95 -11.99 -26.45
CA LYS A 634 24.22 -11.57 -25.84
C LYS A 634 25.26 -12.69 -25.87
N MET A 635 24.83 -13.94 -25.61
CA MET A 635 25.66 -15.13 -25.74
C MET A 635 26.17 -15.30 -27.18
N GLN A 636 25.30 -15.11 -28.18
CA GLN A 636 25.67 -15.16 -29.59
C GLN A 636 26.62 -14.03 -30.00
N GLU A 637 26.39 -12.80 -29.52
CA GLU A 637 27.28 -11.66 -29.76
C GLU A 637 28.68 -11.94 -29.22
N PHE A 638 28.77 -12.37 -27.96
CA PHE A 638 30.04 -12.75 -27.34
C PHE A 638 30.72 -13.91 -28.08
N THR A 639 29.98 -14.97 -28.38
CA THR A 639 30.50 -16.14 -29.11
C THR A 639 31.10 -15.73 -30.46
N ARG A 640 30.48 -14.77 -31.16
CA ARG A 640 31.00 -14.24 -32.42
C ARG A 640 32.32 -13.50 -32.22
N THR A 641 32.42 -12.63 -31.21
CA THR A 641 33.66 -11.92 -30.88
C THR A 641 34.78 -12.88 -30.48
N PHE A 642 34.46 -13.88 -29.66
CA PHE A 642 35.42 -14.89 -29.23
C PHE A 642 35.88 -15.78 -30.39
N ALA A 643 34.96 -16.18 -31.28
CA ALA A 643 35.32 -16.88 -32.50
C ALA A 643 36.27 -16.05 -33.39
N GLN A 644 36.03 -14.75 -33.55
CA GLN A 644 36.94 -13.86 -34.30
C GLN A 644 38.33 -13.79 -33.66
N HIS A 645 38.42 -13.69 -32.33
CA HIS A 645 39.69 -13.69 -31.60
C HIS A 645 40.50 -14.97 -31.86
N LEU A 646 39.84 -16.13 -31.82
CA LEU A 646 40.47 -17.42 -32.16
C LEU A 646 41.00 -17.46 -33.60
N LEU A 647 40.34 -16.78 -34.54
CA LEU A 647 40.76 -16.73 -35.94
C LEU A 647 41.91 -15.75 -36.21
N GLU A 648 42.04 -14.69 -35.42
CA GLU A 648 43.11 -13.68 -35.55
C GLU A 648 44.46 -14.12 -34.93
N GLY A 649 44.55 -15.36 -34.43
CA GLY A 649 45.78 -15.96 -33.93
C GLY A 649 45.74 -16.40 -32.46
N GLY A 650 44.56 -16.39 -31.81
CA GLY A 650 44.37 -16.95 -30.47
C GLY A 650 44.46 -18.47 -30.42
N SER A 651 44.80 -19.02 -29.24
CA SER A 651 44.67 -20.46 -28.96
C SER A 651 43.35 -20.75 -28.26
N PHE A 652 42.87 -22.01 -28.30
CA PHE A 652 41.76 -22.41 -27.46
C PHE A 652 42.27 -23.24 -26.28
N SER A 653 42.25 -22.66 -25.08
CA SER A 653 42.60 -23.37 -23.85
C SER A 653 41.58 -23.09 -22.75
N ARG A 654 41.49 -23.99 -21.75
CA ARG A 654 40.64 -23.79 -20.56
C ARG A 654 41.02 -22.51 -19.82
N GLU A 655 42.32 -22.19 -19.75
CA GLU A 655 42.78 -20.96 -19.09
C GLU A 655 42.40 -19.69 -19.86
N GLU A 656 42.35 -19.76 -21.19
CA GLU A 656 41.99 -18.64 -22.05
C GLU A 656 40.48 -18.41 -22.06
N LEU A 657 39.69 -19.50 -22.08
CA LEU A 657 38.24 -19.44 -21.86
C LEU A 657 37.93 -18.84 -20.48
N ALA A 658 38.56 -19.35 -19.42
CA ALA A 658 38.37 -18.86 -18.06
C ALA A 658 38.75 -17.37 -17.87
N ARG A 659 39.79 -16.89 -18.56
CA ARG A 659 40.15 -15.46 -18.55
C ARG A 659 39.10 -14.60 -19.21
N VAL A 660 38.60 -15.03 -20.36
CA VAL A 660 37.58 -14.28 -21.10
C VAL A 660 36.23 -14.35 -20.39
N GLU A 661 35.91 -15.46 -19.73
CA GLU A 661 34.77 -15.60 -18.82
C GLU A 661 34.83 -14.56 -17.71
N GLU A 662 35.98 -14.46 -17.02
CA GLU A 662 36.18 -13.50 -15.94
C GLU A 662 36.09 -12.04 -16.43
N GLU A 663 36.58 -11.74 -17.63
CA GLU A 663 36.56 -10.39 -18.20
C GLU A 663 35.17 -9.92 -18.65
N VAL A 664 34.35 -10.84 -19.18
CA VAL A 664 33.07 -10.50 -19.82
C VAL A 664 31.87 -10.72 -18.89
N PHE A 665 31.91 -11.78 -18.09
CA PHE A 665 30.77 -12.23 -17.28
C PHE A 665 31.04 -12.21 -15.77
N GLY A 666 32.29 -11.95 -15.36
CA GLY A 666 32.68 -11.91 -13.95
C GLY A 666 32.46 -13.26 -13.28
N THR A 667 31.85 -13.26 -12.09
CA THR A 667 31.60 -14.49 -11.30
C THR A 667 30.23 -15.14 -11.55
N ALA A 668 29.43 -14.61 -12.49
CA ALA A 668 28.07 -15.07 -12.76
C ALA A 668 28.02 -16.00 -13.98
N TRP A 669 28.79 -17.10 -13.90
CA TRP A 669 28.97 -18.05 -14.99
C TRP A 669 28.97 -19.48 -14.43
N SER A 670 28.02 -20.29 -14.90
CA SER A 670 27.88 -21.67 -14.48
C SER A 670 28.39 -22.65 -15.54
N GLY A 671 28.61 -23.91 -15.14
CA GLY A 671 28.89 -24.98 -16.10
C GLY A 671 27.76 -25.21 -17.12
N GLU A 672 26.51 -24.81 -16.81
CA GLU A 672 25.42 -24.79 -17.81
C GLU A 672 25.66 -23.71 -18.87
N ASP A 673 26.13 -22.52 -18.47
CA ASP A 673 26.37 -21.39 -19.36
C ASP A 673 27.60 -21.65 -20.24
N GLU A 674 28.64 -22.28 -19.67
CA GLU A 674 29.85 -22.72 -20.37
C GLU A 674 29.55 -23.78 -21.44
N GLU A 675 28.76 -24.81 -21.11
CA GLU A 675 28.29 -25.77 -22.11
C GLU A 675 27.48 -25.08 -23.21
N GLY A 676 26.57 -24.19 -22.79
CA GLY A 676 25.72 -23.44 -23.68
C GLY A 676 26.52 -22.61 -24.68
N LEU A 677 27.60 -21.98 -24.23
CA LEU A 677 28.56 -21.24 -25.04
C LEU A 677 29.27 -22.17 -26.04
N LEU A 678 29.87 -23.27 -25.58
CA LEU A 678 30.62 -24.19 -26.44
C LEU A 678 29.75 -24.74 -27.57
N ASP A 679 28.49 -25.02 -27.28
CA ASP A 679 27.52 -25.46 -28.27
C ASP A 679 27.18 -24.36 -29.31
N ILE A 680 27.02 -23.10 -28.90
CA ILE A 680 26.82 -21.97 -29.84
C ILE A 680 28.11 -21.70 -30.64
N LEU A 681 29.28 -21.85 -30.02
CA LEU A 681 30.59 -21.67 -30.64
C LEU A 681 30.79 -22.68 -31.78
N GLU A 682 30.49 -23.95 -31.53
CA GLU A 682 30.52 -25.00 -32.56
C GLU A 682 29.56 -24.68 -33.72
N MET A 683 28.35 -24.16 -33.44
CA MET A 683 27.42 -23.71 -34.48
C MET A 683 27.95 -22.51 -35.28
N GLN A 684 28.62 -21.55 -34.64
CA GLN A 684 29.25 -20.40 -35.32
C GLN A 684 30.44 -20.85 -36.20
N PHE A 685 31.28 -21.77 -35.72
CA PHE A 685 32.37 -22.33 -36.51
C PHE A 685 31.88 -23.07 -37.76
N ALA A 686 30.75 -23.79 -37.67
CA ALA A 686 30.10 -24.37 -38.85
C ALA A 686 29.74 -23.30 -39.90
N SER A 687 29.29 -22.12 -39.47
CA SER A 687 29.02 -20.96 -40.34
C SER A 687 30.27 -20.44 -41.02
N LEU A 688 31.35 -20.25 -40.27
CA LEU A 688 32.60 -19.69 -40.78
C LEU A 688 33.29 -20.62 -41.80
N ILE A 689 33.14 -21.94 -41.65
CA ILE A 689 33.63 -22.94 -42.60
C ILE A 689 32.88 -22.88 -43.92
N ALA A 690 31.55 -22.71 -43.87
CA ALA A 690 30.71 -22.62 -45.07
C ALA A 690 31.09 -21.43 -45.97
N ASP A 691 31.50 -20.30 -45.36
CA ASP A 691 31.87 -19.08 -46.07
C ASP A 691 33.31 -19.11 -46.67
N LYS A 692 34.07 -20.21 -46.51
CA LYS A 692 35.42 -20.43 -47.09
C LYS A 692 36.46 -19.35 -46.78
N HIS A 693 36.32 -18.60 -45.69
CA HIS A 693 37.18 -17.46 -45.36
C HIS A 693 38.48 -17.81 -44.60
N LEU A 694 38.83 -19.10 -44.42
CA LEU A 694 39.87 -19.53 -43.47
C LEU A 694 40.74 -20.69 -43.98
N SER A 695 41.98 -20.79 -43.47
CA SER A 695 42.89 -21.91 -43.75
C SER A 695 42.41 -23.21 -43.07
N GLU A 696 42.42 -24.33 -43.79
CA GLU A 696 41.91 -25.62 -43.30
C GLU A 696 42.63 -26.16 -42.05
N ASP A 697 43.91 -25.80 -41.85
CA ASP A 697 44.74 -26.38 -40.79
C ASP A 697 44.55 -25.68 -39.43
N GLN A 698 44.40 -24.35 -39.40
CA GLN A 698 44.16 -23.61 -38.15
C GLN A 698 42.78 -23.91 -37.56
N VAL A 699 41.75 -23.94 -38.40
CA VAL A 699 40.37 -24.24 -37.97
C VAL A 699 40.26 -25.68 -37.44
N ARG A 700 41.00 -26.61 -38.04
CA ARG A 700 41.03 -28.02 -37.62
C ARG A 700 41.64 -28.21 -36.22
N CYS A 701 42.67 -27.42 -35.88
CA CYS A 701 43.32 -27.46 -34.56
C CYS A 701 42.39 -26.95 -33.46
N ILE A 702 41.87 -25.73 -33.64
CA ILE A 702 40.97 -25.05 -32.69
C ILE A 702 39.72 -25.89 -32.41
N ARG A 703 39.10 -26.44 -33.47
CA ARG A 703 37.96 -27.35 -33.34
C ARG A 703 38.26 -28.58 -32.48
N GLY A 704 39.41 -29.21 -32.71
CA GLY A 704 39.80 -30.40 -31.96
C GLY A 704 39.99 -30.10 -30.47
N GLU A 705 40.43 -28.89 -30.12
CA GLU A 705 40.53 -28.43 -28.74
C GLU A 705 39.15 -28.15 -28.13
N ILE A 706 38.28 -27.43 -28.83
CA ILE A 706 36.88 -27.18 -28.41
C ILE A 706 36.15 -28.48 -28.14
N SER A 707 36.15 -29.42 -29.10
CA SER A 707 35.45 -30.70 -28.98
C SER A 707 35.97 -31.54 -27.81
N ARG A 708 37.29 -31.54 -27.56
CA ARG A 708 37.91 -32.24 -26.42
C ARG A 708 37.50 -31.62 -25.09
N TYR A 709 37.50 -30.29 -25.02
CA TYR A 709 37.11 -29.58 -23.82
C TYR A 709 35.62 -29.77 -23.51
N HIS A 710 34.77 -29.64 -24.52
CA HIS A 710 33.34 -29.87 -24.41
C HIS A 710 33.02 -31.29 -23.94
N ALA A 711 33.76 -32.30 -24.43
CA ALA A 711 33.61 -33.69 -23.97
C ALA A 711 34.04 -33.87 -22.51
N SER A 712 35.10 -33.18 -22.06
CA SER A 712 35.50 -33.21 -20.64
C SER A 712 34.52 -32.50 -19.73
N LEU A 713 33.94 -31.37 -20.16
CA LEU A 713 32.94 -30.62 -19.41
C LEU A 713 31.64 -31.43 -19.26
N ASP A 714 31.17 -32.05 -20.33
CA ASP A 714 30.00 -32.95 -20.30
C ASP A 714 30.21 -34.10 -19.29
N ALA A 715 31.42 -34.65 -19.22
CA ALA A 715 31.76 -35.69 -18.25
C ALA A 715 31.88 -35.16 -16.82
N GLU A 716 32.45 -33.97 -16.62
CA GLU A 716 32.55 -33.32 -15.31
C GLU A 716 31.15 -33.05 -14.74
N ILE A 717 30.26 -32.48 -15.55
CA ILE A 717 28.88 -32.19 -15.13
C ILE A 717 28.09 -33.48 -14.92
N GLY A 718 28.14 -34.42 -15.88
CA GLY A 718 27.39 -35.68 -15.81
C GLY A 718 27.74 -36.54 -14.60
N ASN A 719 29.00 -36.53 -14.16
CA ASN A 719 29.45 -37.27 -12.98
C ASN A 719 29.11 -36.59 -11.65
N VAL A 720 28.89 -35.27 -11.64
CA VAL A 720 28.56 -34.50 -10.43
C VAL A 720 27.06 -34.40 -10.22
N ASP A 721 26.30 -34.10 -11.27
CA ASP A 721 24.84 -33.89 -11.19
C ASP A 721 24.14 -34.38 -12.47
N HIS A 722 23.56 -35.57 -12.36
CA HIS A 722 22.84 -36.23 -13.44
C HIS A 722 21.59 -35.47 -13.91
N GLU A 723 20.89 -34.79 -13.00
CA GLU A 723 19.65 -34.08 -13.32
C GLU A 723 19.97 -32.77 -14.03
N LEU A 724 21.01 -32.07 -13.57
CA LEU A 724 21.62 -30.94 -14.26
C LEU A 724 22.01 -31.30 -15.70
N PHE A 725 22.79 -32.36 -15.86
CA PHE A 725 23.25 -32.85 -17.16
C PHE A 725 22.08 -33.18 -18.10
N ARG A 726 21.01 -33.80 -17.58
CA ARG A 726 19.79 -34.07 -18.36
C ARG A 726 19.16 -32.78 -18.90
N ARG A 727 19.04 -31.72 -18.09
CA ARG A 727 18.46 -30.43 -18.52
C ARG A 727 19.30 -29.78 -19.61
N ILE A 728 20.63 -29.81 -19.47
CA ILE A 728 21.60 -29.33 -20.45
C ILE A 728 21.39 -30.02 -21.79
N VAL A 729 21.40 -31.36 -21.82
CA VAL A 729 21.21 -32.14 -23.05
C VAL A 729 19.84 -31.85 -23.70
N GLN A 730 18.77 -31.71 -22.91
CA GLN A 730 17.45 -31.34 -23.44
C GLN A 730 17.39 -29.93 -24.03
N ARG A 731 18.15 -28.97 -23.47
CA ARG A 731 18.28 -27.62 -24.04
C ARG A 731 19.07 -27.65 -25.34
N ARG A 732 20.19 -28.40 -25.38
CA ARG A 732 21.00 -28.65 -26.58
C ARG A 732 20.15 -29.19 -27.73
N ILE A 733 19.36 -30.24 -27.49
CA ILE A 733 18.44 -30.83 -28.50
C ILE A 733 17.48 -29.76 -29.06
N ARG A 734 16.86 -28.94 -28.19
CA ARG A 734 15.96 -27.86 -28.62
C ARG A 734 16.68 -26.80 -29.46
N ARG A 735 17.92 -26.46 -29.11
CA ARG A 735 18.74 -25.48 -29.86
C ARG A 735 19.12 -26.02 -31.24
N GLU A 736 19.57 -27.27 -31.30
CA GLU A 736 19.87 -28.00 -32.55
C GLU A 736 18.64 -28.07 -33.47
N GLU A 737 17.45 -28.35 -32.93
CA GLU A 737 16.22 -28.38 -33.73
C GLU A 737 15.86 -27.01 -34.31
N ARG A 738 16.05 -25.92 -33.53
CA ARG A 738 15.87 -24.56 -34.03
C ARG A 738 16.89 -24.24 -35.13
N PHE A 739 18.15 -24.62 -34.94
CA PHE A 739 19.21 -24.41 -35.92
C PHE A 739 18.92 -25.17 -37.22
N ARG A 740 18.54 -26.45 -37.14
CA ARG A 740 18.11 -27.27 -38.28
C ARG A 740 16.95 -26.66 -39.07
N ARG A 741 15.97 -26.07 -38.38
CA ARG A 741 14.83 -25.40 -39.04
C ARG A 741 15.24 -24.09 -39.72
N ARG A 742 16.20 -23.36 -39.14
CA ARG A 742 16.66 -22.06 -39.64
C ARG A 742 17.59 -22.20 -40.84
N ASP A 743 18.55 -23.12 -40.76
CA ASP A 743 19.53 -23.35 -41.82
C ASP A 743 19.89 -24.84 -41.94
N PRO A 744 19.19 -25.60 -42.81
CA PRO A 744 19.39 -27.03 -42.96
C PRO A 744 20.78 -27.44 -43.49
N GLU A 745 21.38 -26.61 -44.37
CA GLU A 745 22.70 -26.89 -44.96
C GLU A 745 23.80 -26.69 -43.92
N LEU A 746 23.75 -25.59 -43.16
CA LEU A 746 24.69 -25.35 -42.06
C LEU A 746 24.55 -26.37 -40.94
N PHE A 747 23.33 -26.81 -40.64
CA PHE A 747 23.10 -27.88 -39.68
C PHE A 747 23.81 -29.18 -40.08
N ARG A 748 23.86 -29.50 -41.38
CA ARG A 748 24.56 -30.69 -41.86
C ARG A 748 26.08 -30.59 -41.66
N ILE A 749 26.64 -29.39 -41.78
CA ILE A 749 28.05 -29.12 -41.49
C ILE A 749 28.29 -29.28 -39.98
N TYR A 750 27.50 -28.60 -39.14
CA TYR A 750 27.56 -28.71 -37.68
C TYR A 750 27.50 -30.15 -37.18
N MET A 751 26.59 -30.98 -37.72
CA MET A 751 26.47 -32.38 -37.30
C MET A 751 27.72 -33.22 -37.61
N LYS A 752 28.41 -32.95 -38.73
CA LYS A 752 29.69 -33.59 -39.03
C LYS A 752 30.78 -33.18 -38.05
N GLU A 753 30.79 -31.92 -37.62
CA GLU A 753 31.74 -31.44 -36.61
C GLU A 753 31.46 -32.09 -35.25
N ARG A 754 30.18 -32.26 -34.91
CA ARG A 754 29.75 -32.89 -33.65
C ARG A 754 30.13 -34.36 -33.54
N GLU A 755 30.35 -35.06 -34.66
CA GLU A 755 30.89 -36.43 -34.65
C GLU A 755 32.24 -36.52 -33.92
N LEU A 756 33.09 -35.48 -33.97
CA LEU A 756 34.38 -35.47 -33.29
C LEU A 756 34.23 -35.42 -31.77
N HIS A 757 33.33 -34.57 -31.27
CA HIS A 757 32.97 -34.51 -29.85
C HIS A 757 32.37 -35.85 -29.38
N GLN A 758 31.49 -36.46 -30.17
CA GLN A 758 30.91 -37.76 -29.86
C GLN A 758 31.97 -38.89 -29.86
N GLN A 759 32.91 -38.88 -30.81
CA GLN A 759 34.02 -39.83 -30.86
C GLN A 759 34.93 -39.70 -29.62
N GLU A 760 35.21 -38.47 -29.19
CA GLU A 760 36.02 -38.24 -27.99
C GLU A 760 35.28 -38.68 -26.72
N LEU A 761 33.97 -38.43 -26.62
CA LEU A 761 33.14 -38.98 -25.54
C LEU A 761 33.11 -40.52 -25.57
N MET A 762 32.92 -41.15 -26.73
CA MET A 762 32.96 -42.62 -26.85
C MET A 762 34.31 -43.21 -26.43
N ARG A 763 35.40 -42.50 -26.69
CA ARG A 763 36.76 -42.96 -26.40
C ARG A 763 37.14 -42.82 -24.93
N LYS A 764 36.74 -41.72 -24.28
CA LYS A 764 37.17 -41.38 -22.92
C LYS A 764 36.09 -41.55 -21.84
N HIS A 765 34.82 -41.34 -22.21
CA HIS A 765 33.66 -41.28 -21.31
C HIS A 765 32.43 -42.01 -21.91
N PRO A 766 32.54 -43.31 -22.23
CA PRO A 766 31.50 -44.06 -22.93
C PRO A 766 30.15 -44.09 -22.19
N GLU A 767 30.18 -44.03 -20.86
CA GLU A 767 29.00 -43.93 -19.99
C GLU A 767 28.19 -42.65 -20.22
N VAL A 768 28.87 -41.50 -20.33
CA VAL A 768 28.24 -40.19 -20.58
C VAL A 768 27.61 -40.16 -21.97
N MET A 769 28.31 -40.71 -22.97
CA MET A 769 27.78 -40.81 -24.33
C MET A 769 26.51 -41.67 -24.39
N LYS A 770 26.48 -42.77 -23.63
CA LYS A 770 25.30 -43.63 -23.53
C LYS A 770 24.09 -42.86 -22.97
N TRP A 771 24.30 -42.05 -21.92
CA TRP A 771 23.23 -41.20 -21.38
C TRP A 771 22.71 -40.18 -22.39
N ILE A 772 23.59 -39.52 -23.14
CA ILE A 772 23.19 -38.58 -24.21
C ILE A 772 22.33 -39.30 -25.25
N GLN A 773 22.71 -40.52 -25.66
CA GLN A 773 21.96 -41.32 -26.64
C GLN A 773 20.58 -41.73 -26.10
N GLU A 774 20.50 -42.16 -24.85
CA GLU A 774 19.25 -42.53 -24.19
C GLU A 774 18.28 -41.33 -24.15
N LEU A 775 18.78 -40.16 -23.72
CA LEU A 775 18.01 -38.91 -23.68
C LEU A 775 17.53 -38.46 -25.07
N ARG A 776 18.38 -38.57 -26.10
CA ARG A 776 18.00 -38.26 -27.49
C ARG A 776 16.97 -39.23 -28.07
N SER A 777 16.98 -40.49 -27.59
CA SER A 777 16.02 -41.51 -28.02
C SER A 777 14.66 -41.45 -27.27
N GLY A 778 14.53 -40.58 -26.27
CA GLY A 778 13.32 -40.44 -25.46
C GLY A 778 13.11 -41.54 -24.42
N LYS A 779 14.15 -42.32 -24.08
CA LYS A 779 14.12 -43.30 -22.98
C LYS A 779 14.69 -42.63 -21.73
N ASP A 780 13.96 -42.65 -20.62
CA ASP A 780 14.44 -42.08 -19.35
C ASP A 780 15.66 -42.86 -18.84
N GLY A 781 16.85 -42.38 -19.18
CA GLY A 781 18.13 -42.90 -18.69
C GLY A 781 18.31 -42.50 -17.22
N VAL A 782 18.05 -43.45 -16.32
CA VAL A 782 18.59 -43.46 -14.96
C VAL A 782 19.15 -44.88 -14.74
N PRO A 783 20.43 -45.05 -14.37
CA PRO A 783 20.92 -46.34 -13.90
C PRO A 783 20.30 -46.65 -12.53
N GLU A 784 19.77 -47.85 -12.34
CA GLU A 784 19.49 -48.36 -10.99
C GLU A 784 20.79 -48.34 -10.18
N ASP A 785 20.78 -47.52 -9.13
CA ASP A 785 21.91 -47.33 -8.24
C ASP A 785 22.34 -48.67 -7.64
N ARG A 786 23.64 -48.99 -7.73
CA ARG A 786 24.24 -50.12 -7.03
C ARG A 786 24.13 -49.82 -5.53
N LYS A 787 23.12 -50.41 -4.89
CA LYS A 787 23.02 -50.55 -3.43
C LYS A 787 24.30 -51.16 -2.86
N GLY A 788 25.21 -50.31 -2.42
CA GLY A 788 26.30 -50.64 -1.51
C GLY A 788 25.93 -50.21 -0.09
N GLY A 789 25.71 -51.18 0.79
CA GLY A 789 25.97 -51.08 2.23
C GLY A 789 25.05 -50.20 3.08
N ARG A 790 24.12 -50.85 3.80
CA ARG A 790 23.58 -50.34 5.07
C ARG A 790 24.70 -50.27 6.12
N SER A 791 24.93 -49.10 6.71
CA SER A 791 25.05 -48.88 8.17
C SER A 791 25.00 -47.39 8.47
#